data_AF-J9SBZ2-F1
#
_entry.id   AF-J9SBZ2-F1
#
_cell.length_a   1.000
_cell.length_b   1.000
_cell.length_c   1.000
_cell.angle_alpha   90.00
_cell.angle_beta   90.00
_cell.angle_gamma   90.00
#
_symmetry.space_group_name_H-M   'P 1'
#
loop_
_entity.id
_entity.type
_entity.pdbx_description
1 polymer ?
#
loop_
_entity_poly.entity_id
_entity_poly.type
_entity_poly.pdbx_seq_one_letter_code
_entity_poly.pdbx_strand_id
1 'polypeptide(L)'
;MLGPIAVVSCPVGAESPDRLVGVPGLRARRLLVSLALAEGRVRSADRLIDDVWGDDPPRSPHSALHTQVSRLRKLLPEGVLEGGDHGYRLRDSRTDLDVVERLLADGDRAELDQARQWWRGVPGDDLGDGSPVVAMLSARIRRLEDALDTAQLTAAFTAGDYATARFVAEKLCARDPFDESAHSALMRALAGDGRDAEALVVFDRLRRRLSTELGMDPGPEVARVHAEILAAAPPETGTPRPARAVGLRSPTTELIGRVADLDTVAGMLDTGRVVTVLGPGGVGKTRVATEIGHRLHEAGVPVYFVSLASVRSDEDVTPAIAATLGVGESDLSATGRPRMTPGDLTARLEDVLRERASVVILDNCEQIVDACARIVGELTAAVPGLRVLSTSRTPLAIVGEQVHQLPVLAAADADSPAVQLFRTRASAVRPDADLPTDRVVELCRHLDGLPLAIELAAARVRTMTVEEITDRLGEKFALLRSADRTSPDRHRTLYAVIEWSWELLDDAGRAALVQLCRFPGGFGRSAAQAVTGAAGAVLDDTLESLTNQSLLSVVETDGAARFRMLEMVREFGETRMDAELAVLVESRMSGWAVHFVTGMRELAEEGDHLAGAGGMAREADNLTWILRSACETASVTPTDEVVAVLTTLYPALAYHWTVRGLHGETRAWGARVLMALPRPPEAPDDAVRENWQATAIVGAVHGMMTGELRVVATARFILRGLHRARLTFDRASEFLSAVALAPNAIRGYRLICLAAGTASDDEVRALALTMRSHLRENRGLLGPALRDSIASGEWLARSRYAPWFQGMWQSSTGSLYAQQGRYAAAASTYRVGIDLLGRLHAVEDVRQLQTFLALTLLADGRVAEARRELAVITDDWELDIEDPQGNPEVTGPALLCVAELALVDGVPDAEVATAFARAARVMLRDHPFGVADPAVLMVVSGCVAGLVRCGDLGAAWELVPQMVKGLDDMTFGPGWQDLPQAGTVAAAFTVLYGADRGPDPLCRRLVELTLSLPGRQDYPSLQWARHWALERHRDHGGVARHPIVPRHTAVDELAGVIRDHALRI
;
A
#
# COMPACT_ATOMS: atom_id res chain seq x y z
N MET A 1 35.06 12.98 33.38
CA MET A 1 33.62 13.20 33.14
C MET A 1 33.07 12.38 31.98
N LEU A 2 33.90 11.89 31.04
CA LEU A 2 33.52 10.94 29.97
C LEU A 2 33.41 9.49 30.48
N GLY A 3 32.88 9.31 31.68
CA GLY A 3 32.75 8.06 32.44
C GLY A 3 32.45 8.40 33.91
N PRO A 4 32.60 7.47 34.86
CA PRO A 4 32.48 7.76 36.28
C PRO A 4 33.36 8.96 36.70
N ILE A 5 32.83 9.84 37.56
CA ILE A 5 33.50 11.08 37.96
C ILE A 5 34.74 10.77 38.78
N ALA A 6 35.89 11.15 38.22
CA ALA A 6 37.20 10.90 38.76
C ALA A 6 38.14 12.09 38.48
N VAL A 7 39.18 12.22 39.30
CA VAL A 7 40.18 13.30 39.22
C VAL A 7 41.60 12.72 39.35
N VAL A 8 42.59 13.42 38.80
CA VAL A 8 44.01 13.10 38.97
C VAL A 8 44.82 14.38 39.11
N SER A 9 45.83 14.38 39.98
CA SER A 9 46.87 15.41 40.00
C SER A 9 48.08 14.90 39.21
N CYS A 10 48.34 15.46 38.03
CA CYS A 10 49.54 15.14 37.24
C CYS A 10 50.22 16.41 36.72
N PRO A 11 51.55 16.41 36.56
CA PRO A 11 52.24 17.47 35.83
C PRO A 11 51.76 17.51 34.37
N VAL A 12 51.72 18.72 33.81
CA VAL A 12 51.25 19.01 32.45
C VAL A 12 51.97 18.11 31.43
N GLY A 13 51.21 17.35 30.62
CA GLY A 13 51.75 16.52 29.53
C GLY A 13 51.80 15.00 29.76
N ALA A 14 51.42 14.49 30.93
CA ALA A 14 51.29 13.06 31.22
C ALA A 14 49.82 12.62 31.42
N GLU A 15 48.93 13.13 30.56
CA GLU A 15 47.49 12.91 30.60
C GLU A 15 47.17 11.46 30.16
N SER A 16 46.68 10.61 31.08
CA SER A 16 46.21 9.25 30.76
C SER A 16 44.93 8.91 31.52
N PRO A 17 43.93 8.28 30.86
CA PRO A 17 42.67 7.86 31.48
C PRO A 17 42.85 6.86 32.63
N ASP A 18 43.96 6.11 32.67
CA ASP A 18 44.20 5.02 33.62
C ASP A 18 44.63 5.47 35.03
N ARG A 19 44.99 6.75 35.20
CA ARG A 19 45.51 7.31 36.46
C ARG A 19 44.46 8.04 37.31
N LEU A 20 43.20 8.02 36.89
CA LEU A 20 42.11 8.76 37.52
C LEU A 20 41.61 8.09 38.81
N VAL A 21 41.41 8.89 39.86
CA VAL A 21 40.92 8.46 41.18
C VAL A 21 39.46 8.87 41.34
N GLY A 22 38.58 7.92 41.69
CA GLY A 22 37.14 8.15 41.83
C GLY A 22 36.78 9.12 42.97
N VAL A 23 35.75 9.94 42.76
CA VAL A 23 35.28 10.89 43.75
C VAL A 23 34.19 10.26 44.64
N PRO A 24 34.40 10.14 45.96
CA PRO A 24 33.47 9.47 46.86
C PRO A 24 32.23 10.33 47.15
N GLY A 25 31.05 9.77 46.86
CA GLY A 25 29.75 10.32 47.22
C GLY A 25 29.09 11.16 46.13
N LEU A 26 27.81 10.87 45.89
CA LEU A 26 26.97 11.48 44.85
C LEU A 26 27.03 13.01 44.81
N ARG A 27 26.88 13.66 45.97
CA ARG A 27 26.82 15.12 46.08
C ARG A 27 28.18 15.80 45.82
N ALA A 28 29.29 15.14 46.21
CA ALA A 28 30.63 15.64 45.92
C ALA A 28 30.94 15.56 44.42
N ARG A 29 30.46 14.51 43.73
CA ARG A 29 30.55 14.39 42.26
C ARG A 29 29.77 15.48 41.55
N ARG A 30 28.50 15.71 41.91
CA ARG A 30 27.67 16.79 41.35
C ARG A 30 28.32 18.18 41.55
N LEU A 31 28.87 18.43 42.74
CA LEU A 31 29.57 19.68 43.06
C LEU A 31 30.80 19.88 42.16
N LEU A 32 31.63 18.85 42.01
CA LEU A 32 32.81 18.91 41.17
C LEU A 32 32.44 19.16 39.70
N VAL A 33 31.42 18.48 39.18
CA VAL A 33 30.96 18.66 37.79
C VAL A 33 30.44 20.08 37.58
N SER A 34 29.64 20.64 38.49
CA SER A 34 29.13 22.02 38.36
C SER A 34 30.26 23.05 38.31
N LEU A 35 31.28 22.86 39.14
CA LEU A 35 32.48 23.71 39.15
C LEU A 35 33.35 23.51 37.90
N ALA A 36 33.50 22.27 37.42
CA ALA A 36 34.27 21.97 36.22
C ALA A 36 33.61 22.58 34.96
N LEU A 37 32.28 22.46 34.84
CA LEU A 37 31.48 23.09 33.78
C LEU A 37 31.39 24.62 33.92
N ALA A 38 32.01 25.22 34.94
CA ALA A 38 32.16 26.67 35.05
C ALA A 38 33.40 27.21 34.32
N GLU A 39 34.31 26.33 33.88
CA GLU A 39 35.52 26.69 33.12
C GLU A 39 36.34 27.78 33.85
N GLY A 40 36.52 27.62 35.16
CA GLY A 40 37.27 28.56 36.00
C GLY A 40 36.55 29.84 36.40
N ARG A 41 35.30 30.05 35.95
CA ARG A 41 34.44 31.15 36.43
C ARG A 41 33.90 30.85 37.83
N VAL A 42 33.65 31.91 38.60
CA VAL A 42 33.04 31.80 39.94
C VAL A 42 31.59 31.36 39.80
N ARG A 43 31.22 30.27 40.49
CA ARG A 43 29.84 29.81 40.68
C ARG A 43 29.36 30.25 42.06
N SER A 44 28.20 30.92 42.10
CA SER A 44 27.59 31.35 43.37
C SER A 44 27.22 30.14 44.24
N ALA A 45 27.20 30.35 45.57
CA ALA A 45 26.82 29.30 46.51
C ALA A 45 25.40 28.76 46.22
N ASP A 46 24.46 29.65 45.90
CA ASP A 46 23.07 29.28 45.58
C ASP A 46 22.98 28.39 44.34
N ARG A 47 23.70 28.73 43.27
CA ARG A 47 23.71 27.91 42.04
C ARG A 47 24.30 26.52 42.29
N LEU A 48 25.36 26.43 43.10
CA LEU A 48 25.96 25.15 43.50
C LEU A 48 25.00 24.33 44.38
N ILE A 49 24.20 25.00 45.21
CA ILE A 49 23.15 24.33 45.99
C ILE A 49 22.12 23.71 45.04
N ASP A 50 21.61 24.48 44.09
CA ASP A 50 20.64 24.00 43.10
C ASP A 50 21.21 22.84 42.26
N ASP A 51 22.45 22.95 41.81
CA ASP A 51 23.11 21.89 41.02
C ASP A 51 23.33 20.61 41.83
N VAL A 52 23.70 20.71 43.10
CA VAL A 52 23.99 19.53 43.91
C VAL A 52 22.72 18.85 44.40
N TRP A 53 21.71 19.62 44.83
CA TRP A 53 20.52 19.12 45.52
C TRP A 53 19.24 19.09 44.67
N GLY A 54 19.11 19.92 43.64
CA GLY A 54 17.88 20.04 42.86
C GLY A 54 16.72 20.49 43.75
N ASP A 55 15.55 19.88 43.56
CA ASP A 55 14.31 20.22 44.29
C ASP A 55 14.27 19.71 45.76
N ASP A 56 15.31 19.00 46.23
CA ASP A 56 15.38 18.44 47.60
C ASP A 56 16.61 18.95 48.39
N PRO A 57 16.67 20.24 48.74
CA PRO A 57 17.77 20.82 49.52
C PRO A 57 17.70 20.43 51.00
N PRO A 58 18.85 20.28 51.69
CA PRO A 58 18.88 19.97 53.10
C PRO A 58 18.44 21.17 53.95
N ARG A 59 18.04 20.96 55.21
CA ARG A 59 17.55 22.03 56.11
C ARG A 59 18.49 23.25 56.26
N SER A 60 19.79 23.07 56.05
CA SER A 60 20.78 24.17 56.06
C SER A 60 21.72 24.04 54.84
N PRO A 61 21.29 24.50 53.65
CA PRO A 61 21.99 24.26 52.38
C PRO A 61 23.42 24.79 52.34
N HIS A 62 23.67 26.01 52.83
CA HIS A 62 25.02 26.60 52.84
C HIS A 62 26.01 25.82 53.72
N SER A 63 25.60 25.39 54.92
CA SER A 63 26.45 24.57 55.81
C SER A 63 26.74 23.19 55.20
N ALA A 64 25.76 22.60 54.51
CA ALA A 64 25.95 21.35 53.77
C ALA A 64 26.90 21.54 52.58
N LEU A 65 26.80 22.64 51.84
CA LEU A 65 27.72 23.02 50.76
C LEU A 65 29.15 23.18 51.29
N HIS A 66 29.37 23.92 52.39
CA HIS A 66 30.69 24.04 53.02
C HIS A 66 31.30 22.69 53.39
N THR A 67 30.48 21.74 53.86
CA THR A 67 30.93 20.38 54.17
C THR A 67 31.39 19.63 52.92
N GLN A 68 30.65 19.72 51.81
CA GLN A 68 31.04 19.11 50.55
C GLN A 68 32.30 19.76 49.95
N VAL A 69 32.42 21.09 50.04
CA VAL A 69 33.62 21.82 49.61
C VAL A 69 34.84 21.39 50.43
N SER A 70 34.72 21.27 51.75
CA SER A 70 35.81 20.79 52.61
C SER A 70 36.26 19.38 52.27
N ARG A 71 35.31 18.48 51.94
CA ARG A 71 35.62 17.12 51.46
C ARG A 71 36.32 17.14 50.11
N LEU A 72 35.83 17.95 49.18
CA LEU A 72 36.41 18.06 47.84
C LEU A 72 37.84 18.65 47.89
N ARG A 73 38.10 19.63 48.76
CA ARG A 73 39.45 20.19 48.98
C ARG A 73 40.48 19.16 49.43
N LYS A 74 40.08 18.09 50.12
CA LYS A 74 41.00 17.01 50.53
C LYS A 74 41.41 16.11 49.37
N LEU A 75 40.65 16.13 48.27
CA LEU A 75 40.89 15.32 47.07
C LEU A 75 41.62 16.10 45.97
N LEU A 76 41.75 17.42 46.12
CA LEU A 76 42.36 18.32 45.15
C LEU A 76 43.65 18.92 45.73
N PRO A 77 44.65 19.25 44.89
CA PRO A 77 45.83 19.99 45.33
C PRO A 77 45.47 21.34 45.98
N GLU A 78 46.33 21.80 46.88
CA GLU A 78 46.14 23.08 47.58
C GLU A 78 46.08 24.25 46.57
N GLY A 79 45.12 25.17 46.75
CA GLY A 79 44.91 26.32 45.87
C GLY A 79 44.02 26.08 44.64
N VAL A 80 43.72 24.83 44.26
CA VAL A 80 42.88 24.52 43.09
C VAL A 80 41.41 24.89 43.28
N LEU A 81 40.85 24.67 44.47
CA LEU A 81 39.47 25.03 44.80
C LEU A 81 39.42 26.29 45.68
N GLU A 82 39.26 27.43 45.02
CA GLU A 82 39.16 28.74 45.67
C GLU A 82 37.73 29.04 46.11
N GLY A 83 37.59 29.60 47.31
CA GLY A 83 36.34 30.18 47.79
C GLY A 83 36.57 31.64 48.13
N GLY A 84 35.60 32.50 47.78
CA GLY A 84 35.59 33.92 48.11
C GLY A 84 34.18 34.41 48.40
N ASP A 85 34.02 35.72 48.62
CA ASP A 85 32.77 36.34 49.09
C ASP A 85 31.57 36.12 48.16
N HIS A 86 31.81 35.76 46.90
CA HIS A 86 30.78 35.57 45.87
C HIS A 86 30.61 34.13 45.37
N GLY A 87 31.30 33.14 45.97
CA GLY A 87 31.16 31.73 45.62
C GLY A 87 32.47 30.96 45.47
N TYR A 88 32.46 29.93 44.63
CA TYR A 88 33.58 28.99 44.46
C TYR A 88 33.97 28.81 42.99
N ARG A 89 35.24 28.51 42.72
CA ARG A 89 35.75 28.15 41.39
C ARG A 89 36.89 27.13 41.46
N LEU A 90 37.11 26.42 40.36
CA LEU A 90 38.34 25.64 40.14
C LEU A 90 39.35 26.47 39.34
N ARG A 91 40.59 26.52 39.80
CA ARG A 91 41.72 27.11 39.07
C ARG A 91 42.66 26.02 38.58
N ASP A 92 43.32 26.29 37.46
CA ASP A 92 44.34 25.41 36.87
C ASP A 92 43.84 23.96 36.68
N SER A 93 42.54 23.81 36.40
CA SER A 93 41.89 22.54 36.16
C SER A 93 41.60 22.36 34.68
N ARG A 94 41.80 21.15 34.17
CA ARG A 94 41.41 20.74 32.83
C ARG A 94 40.53 19.51 32.92
N THR A 95 39.53 19.44 32.06
CA THR A 95 38.61 18.31 32.00
C THR A 95 38.93 17.40 30.82
N ASP A 96 38.54 16.13 30.92
CA ASP A 96 38.62 15.20 29.78
C ASP A 96 37.76 15.66 28.59
N LEU A 97 36.69 16.42 28.85
CA LEU A 97 35.93 17.12 27.81
C LEU A 97 36.81 18.12 27.03
N ASP A 98 37.63 18.91 27.72
CA ASP A 98 38.55 19.89 27.09
C ASP A 98 39.71 19.21 26.35
N VAL A 99 40.11 18.01 26.80
CA VAL A 99 41.13 17.22 26.13
C VAL A 99 40.59 16.70 24.81
N VAL A 100 39.40 16.10 24.83
CA VAL A 100 38.71 15.60 23.63
C VAL A 100 38.38 16.74 22.67
N GLU A 101 37.83 17.86 23.14
CA GLU A 101 37.49 18.99 22.26
C GLU A 101 38.69 19.53 21.49
N ARG A 102 39.87 19.56 22.11
CA ARG A 102 41.13 19.90 21.43
C ARG A 102 41.57 18.82 20.44
N LEU A 103 41.54 17.54 20.83
CA LEU A 103 41.88 16.43 19.93
C LEU A 103 40.99 16.39 18.68
N LEU A 104 39.72 16.78 18.82
CA LEU A 104 38.78 16.91 17.72
C LEU A 104 39.02 18.16 16.85
N ALA A 105 39.56 19.24 17.42
CA ALA A 105 39.87 20.47 16.67
C ALA A 105 41.11 20.34 15.78
N ASP A 106 42.09 19.52 16.20
CA ASP A 106 43.37 19.34 15.53
C ASP A 106 43.41 18.08 14.62
N GLY A 107 42.45 17.17 14.77
CA GLY A 107 42.62 15.72 14.65
C GLY A 107 42.84 15.08 13.27
N ASP A 108 43.99 14.42 13.08
CA ASP A 108 44.15 13.29 12.15
C ASP A 108 43.64 11.96 12.76
N ARG A 109 43.75 10.84 12.03
CA ARG A 109 43.23 9.51 12.49
C ARG A 109 43.78 9.08 13.85
N ALA A 110 45.05 9.38 14.16
CA ALA A 110 45.67 8.98 15.43
C ALA A 110 45.10 9.79 16.61
N GLU A 111 44.78 11.06 16.38
CA GLU A 111 44.19 11.96 17.38
C GLU A 111 42.71 11.62 17.65
N LEU A 112 41.96 11.16 16.64
CA LEU A 112 40.60 10.63 16.81
C LEU A 112 40.57 9.32 17.62
N ASP A 113 41.51 8.42 17.35
CA ASP A 113 41.66 7.19 18.13
C ASP A 113 42.06 7.50 19.58
N GLN A 114 42.92 8.51 19.80
CA GLN A 114 43.27 8.98 21.13
C GLN A 114 42.08 9.64 21.83
N ALA A 115 41.23 10.39 21.12
CA ALA A 115 40.02 10.98 21.69
C ALA A 115 39.08 9.89 22.22
N ARG A 116 38.83 8.83 21.45
CA ARG A 116 37.98 7.69 21.84
C ARG A 116 38.40 7.02 23.15
N GLN A 117 39.70 6.95 23.42
CA GLN A 117 40.22 6.34 24.65
C GLN A 117 39.83 7.07 25.94
N TRP A 118 39.37 8.33 25.85
CA TRP A 118 38.91 9.09 27.02
C TRP A 118 37.50 8.72 27.48
N TRP A 119 36.71 8.02 26.65
CA TRP A 119 35.42 7.46 27.05
C TRP A 119 35.64 6.17 27.87
N ARG A 120 35.40 6.25 29.18
CA ARG A 120 35.70 5.19 30.17
C ARG A 120 34.44 4.47 30.69
N GLY A 121 33.32 4.56 29.95
CA GLY A 121 32.01 4.05 30.34
C GLY A 121 30.91 5.08 30.08
N VAL A 122 29.70 4.86 30.62
CA VAL A 122 28.57 5.79 30.45
C VAL A 122 28.87 7.12 31.15
N PRO A 123 29.02 8.23 30.42
CA PRO A 123 29.38 9.51 31.02
C PRO A 123 28.34 10.02 32.02
N GLY A 124 28.74 10.25 33.27
CA GLY A 124 27.87 10.79 34.31
C GLY A 124 26.90 9.78 34.96
N ASP A 125 27.04 8.48 34.69
CA ASP A 125 26.21 7.42 35.28
C ASP A 125 26.20 7.42 36.82
N ASP A 126 27.30 7.81 37.44
CA ASP A 126 27.45 7.90 38.90
C ASP A 126 26.92 9.21 39.51
N LEU A 127 26.25 10.07 38.72
CA LEU A 127 25.65 11.33 39.16
C LEU A 127 24.18 11.20 39.57
N GLY A 128 23.49 10.10 39.25
CA GLY A 128 22.08 9.84 39.57
C GLY A 128 21.09 10.89 39.00
N ASP A 129 19.79 10.59 39.04
CA ASP A 129 18.78 11.41 38.37
C ASP A 129 18.39 12.70 39.13
N GLY A 130 17.69 13.61 38.43
CA GLY A 130 16.97 14.75 39.04
C GLY A 130 17.82 15.96 39.45
N SER A 131 19.02 16.15 38.86
CA SER A 131 19.82 17.36 39.08
C SER A 131 20.05 18.15 37.77
N PRO A 132 19.98 19.50 37.79
CA PRO A 132 20.26 20.34 36.62
C PRO A 132 21.67 20.13 36.02
N VAL A 133 22.66 19.74 36.83
CA VAL A 133 24.04 19.55 36.36
C VAL A 133 24.18 18.34 35.43
N VAL A 134 23.32 17.33 35.60
CA VAL A 134 23.32 16.11 34.77
C VAL A 134 22.85 16.45 33.34
N ALA A 135 21.81 17.27 33.22
CA ALA A 135 21.33 17.75 31.94
C ALA A 135 22.38 18.61 31.21
N MET A 136 23.08 19.50 31.95
CA MET A 136 24.16 20.32 31.40
C MET A 136 25.34 19.47 30.89
N LEU A 137 25.78 18.49 31.68
CA LEU A 137 26.86 17.58 31.30
C LEU A 137 26.45 16.75 30.07
N SER A 138 25.25 16.15 30.08
CA SER A 138 24.72 15.35 28.97
C SER A 138 24.66 16.14 27.66
N ALA A 139 24.24 17.41 27.71
CA ALA A 139 24.24 18.29 26.53
C ALA A 139 25.66 18.63 26.02
N ARG A 140 26.67 18.64 26.89
CA ARG A 140 28.07 18.83 26.47
C ARG A 140 28.66 17.55 25.87
N ILE A 141 28.37 16.39 26.45
CA ILE A 141 28.80 15.08 25.93
C ILE A 141 28.24 14.82 24.53
N ARG A 142 26.93 15.02 24.33
CA ARG A 142 26.30 14.84 23.01
C ARG A 142 27.01 15.64 21.92
N ARG A 143 27.35 16.90 22.20
CA ARG A 143 28.09 17.75 21.26
C ARG A 143 29.48 17.21 20.91
N LEU A 144 30.16 16.56 21.85
CA LEU A 144 31.46 15.94 21.60
C LEU A 144 31.33 14.64 20.81
N GLU A 145 30.28 13.85 21.06
CA GLU A 145 29.98 12.65 20.29
C GLU A 145 29.64 13.00 18.83
N ASP A 146 28.83 14.04 18.61
CA ASP A 146 28.50 14.56 17.28
C ASP A 146 29.76 15.04 16.54
N ALA A 147 30.63 15.77 17.23
CA ALA A 147 31.89 16.25 16.67
C ALA A 147 32.85 15.10 16.34
N LEU A 148 32.89 14.05 17.17
CA LEU A 148 33.70 12.86 16.92
C LEU A 148 33.21 12.05 15.72
N ASP A 149 31.90 11.78 15.62
CA ASP A 149 31.31 11.06 14.49
C ASP A 149 31.52 11.85 13.18
N THR A 150 31.36 13.19 13.22
CA THR A 150 31.63 14.08 12.07
C THR A 150 33.10 14.06 11.63
N ALA A 151 34.04 14.14 12.59
CA ALA A 151 35.46 14.13 12.29
C ALA A 151 35.91 12.77 11.74
N GLN A 152 35.38 11.66 12.26
CA GLN A 152 35.65 10.33 11.74
C GLN A 152 35.11 10.11 10.32
N LEU A 153 33.90 10.59 10.05
CA LEU A 153 33.29 10.52 8.72
C LEU A 153 34.14 11.29 7.70
N THR A 154 34.61 12.48 8.08
CA THR A 154 35.51 13.31 7.26
C THR A 154 36.86 12.61 7.01
N ALA A 155 37.47 12.04 8.04
CA ALA A 155 38.73 11.31 7.93
C ALA A 155 38.58 10.05 7.06
N ALA A 156 37.48 9.31 7.20
CA ALA A 156 37.19 8.11 6.42
C ALA A 156 37.04 8.42 4.92
N PHE A 157 36.28 9.47 4.57
CA PHE A 157 36.17 9.92 3.17
C PHE A 157 37.51 10.40 2.60
N THR A 158 38.32 11.12 3.38
CA THR A 158 39.65 11.59 2.95
C THR A 158 40.60 10.43 2.68
N ALA A 159 40.48 9.34 3.46
CA ALA A 159 41.30 8.13 3.32
C ALA A 159 40.76 7.14 2.26
N GLY A 160 39.57 7.36 1.71
CA GLY A 160 38.89 6.38 0.84
C GLY A 160 38.41 5.12 1.57
N ASP A 161 38.25 5.18 2.90
CA ASP A 161 37.75 4.08 3.74
C ASP A 161 36.22 4.13 3.81
N TYR A 162 35.57 3.74 2.71
CA TYR A 162 34.12 3.80 2.55
C TYR A 162 33.37 2.85 3.49
N ALA A 163 33.99 1.75 3.92
CA ALA A 163 33.43 0.85 4.92
C ALA A 163 33.26 1.53 6.29
N THR A 164 34.28 2.26 6.76
CA THR A 164 34.18 3.05 8.00
C THR A 164 33.20 4.21 7.84
N ALA A 165 33.21 4.90 6.69
CA ALA A 165 32.26 5.98 6.41
C ALA A 165 30.80 5.50 6.43
N ARG A 166 30.52 4.33 5.83
CA ARG A 166 29.19 3.69 5.83
C ARG A 166 28.72 3.39 7.25
N PHE A 167 29.55 2.73 8.05
CA PHE A 167 29.21 2.38 9.44
C PHE A 167 28.82 3.61 10.27
N VAL A 168 29.60 4.68 10.19
CA VAL A 168 29.32 5.93 10.92
C VAL A 168 28.05 6.60 10.38
N ALA A 169 27.86 6.64 9.06
CA ALA A 169 26.68 7.22 8.44
C ALA A 169 25.38 6.46 8.78
N GLU A 170 25.41 5.12 8.80
CA GLU A 170 24.28 4.27 9.23
C GLU A 170 23.90 4.53 10.68
N LYS A 171 24.89 4.63 11.58
CA LYS A 171 24.68 5.00 12.99
C LYS A 171 24.00 6.36 13.12
N LEU A 172 24.44 7.36 12.35
CA LEU A 172 23.84 8.70 12.37
C LEU A 172 22.40 8.69 11.82
N CYS A 173 22.15 7.98 10.72
CA CYS A 173 20.80 7.81 10.14
C CYS A 173 19.84 7.08 11.09
N ALA A 174 20.33 6.09 11.85
CA ALA A 174 19.52 5.37 12.83
C ALA A 174 19.13 6.25 14.03
N ARG A 175 20.01 7.20 14.40
CA ARG A 175 19.79 8.12 15.51
C ARG A 175 18.83 9.25 15.16
N ASP A 176 18.98 9.85 13.98
CA ASP A 176 18.04 10.82 13.43
C ASP A 176 17.67 10.43 11.98
N PRO A 177 16.50 9.78 11.82
CA PRO A 177 15.98 9.39 10.51
C PRO A 177 15.78 10.53 9.50
N PHE A 178 15.80 11.79 9.95
CA PHE A 178 15.62 12.98 9.11
C PHE A 178 16.90 13.75 8.86
N ASP A 179 18.04 13.30 9.38
CA ASP A 179 19.33 13.95 9.14
C ASP A 179 19.78 13.71 7.69
N GLU A 180 19.47 14.67 6.83
CA GLU A 180 19.83 14.67 5.42
C GLU A 180 21.35 14.57 5.19
N SER A 181 22.15 15.14 6.10
CA SER A 181 23.61 15.10 5.99
C SER A 181 24.16 13.70 6.23
N ALA A 182 23.56 12.96 7.16
CA ALA A 182 23.88 11.56 7.43
C ALA A 182 23.53 10.66 6.24
N HIS A 183 22.37 10.85 5.62
CA HIS A 183 21.95 10.08 4.44
C HIS A 183 22.80 10.42 3.21
N SER A 184 23.12 11.70 3.00
CA SER A 184 24.06 12.16 1.97
C SER A 184 25.43 11.49 2.11
N ALA A 185 25.93 11.38 3.35
CA ALA A 185 27.16 10.64 3.64
C ALA A 185 27.01 9.13 3.35
N LEU A 186 25.91 8.50 3.75
CA LEU A 186 25.66 7.09 3.47
C LEU A 186 25.62 6.79 1.96
N MET A 187 24.96 7.65 1.19
CA MET A 187 24.92 7.56 -0.28
C MET A 187 26.32 7.63 -0.89
N ARG A 188 27.15 8.60 -0.46
CA ARG A 188 28.53 8.74 -0.93
C ARG A 188 29.42 7.55 -0.54
N ALA A 189 29.22 6.99 0.65
CA ALA A 189 29.96 5.83 1.11
C ALA A 189 29.61 4.58 0.29
N LEU A 190 28.32 4.34 0.02
CA LEU A 190 27.86 3.22 -0.81
C LEU A 190 28.32 3.34 -2.27
N ALA A 191 28.21 4.52 -2.87
CA ALA A 191 28.70 4.76 -4.22
C ALA A 191 30.25 4.62 -4.32
N GLY A 192 30.99 5.07 -3.30
CA GLY A 192 32.44 4.86 -3.21
C GLY A 192 32.87 3.39 -3.15
N ASP A 193 32.01 2.52 -2.59
CA ASP A 193 32.17 1.06 -2.58
C ASP A 193 31.71 0.39 -3.90
N GLY A 194 31.26 1.16 -4.90
CA GLY A 194 30.70 0.64 -6.16
C GLY A 194 29.28 0.10 -6.04
N ARG A 195 28.56 0.42 -4.96
CA ARG A 195 27.19 -0.03 -4.67
C ARG A 195 26.18 1.05 -5.04
N ASP A 196 26.24 1.51 -6.29
CA ASP A 196 25.46 2.66 -6.78
C ASP A 196 23.95 2.46 -6.61
N ALA A 197 23.43 1.27 -6.93
CA ALA A 197 22.02 0.94 -6.76
C ALA A 197 21.56 1.10 -5.30
N GLU A 198 22.38 0.70 -4.32
CA GLU A 198 22.05 0.83 -2.90
C GLU A 198 22.13 2.29 -2.43
N ALA A 199 23.05 3.07 -2.98
CA ALA A 199 23.11 4.50 -2.73
C ALA A 199 21.84 5.21 -3.24
N LEU A 200 21.31 4.82 -4.40
CA LEU A 200 20.03 5.32 -4.90
C LEU A 200 18.85 4.90 -4.01
N VAL A 201 18.87 3.68 -3.47
CA VAL A 201 17.86 3.21 -2.50
C VAL A 201 17.86 4.05 -1.21
N VAL A 202 19.02 4.51 -0.74
CA VAL A 202 19.12 5.39 0.44
C VAL A 202 18.45 6.75 0.17
N PHE A 203 18.67 7.33 -1.02
CA PHE A 203 17.98 8.55 -1.45
C PHE A 203 16.46 8.35 -1.48
N ASP A 204 16.00 7.28 -2.11
CA ASP A 204 14.57 6.96 -2.21
C ASP A 204 13.91 6.77 -0.85
N ARG A 205 14.62 6.14 0.10
CA ARG A 205 14.15 5.96 1.48
C ARG A 205 14.02 7.29 2.22
N LEU A 206 15.03 8.15 2.12
CA LEU A 206 15.00 9.47 2.75
C LEU A 206 13.90 10.34 2.15
N ARG A 207 13.75 10.35 0.81
CA ARG A 207 12.67 11.07 0.11
C ARG A 207 11.29 10.63 0.59
N ARG A 208 11.05 9.32 0.64
CA ARG A 208 9.77 8.78 1.14
C ARG A 208 9.52 9.17 2.59
N ARG A 209 10.53 9.12 3.45
CA ARG A 209 10.41 9.48 4.87
C ARG A 209 10.13 10.98 5.08
N LEU A 210 10.89 11.87 4.44
CA LEU A 210 10.67 13.32 4.51
C LEU A 210 9.31 13.72 3.96
N SER A 211 8.89 13.10 2.85
CA SER A 211 7.58 13.35 2.25
C SER A 211 6.43 12.87 3.16
N THR A 212 6.53 11.67 3.71
CA THR A 212 5.46 11.05 4.51
C THR A 212 5.31 11.68 5.88
N GLU A 213 6.42 11.98 6.58
CA GLU A 213 6.38 12.42 7.98
C GLU A 213 6.43 13.95 8.11
N LEU A 214 7.00 14.67 7.12
CA LEU A 214 7.18 16.12 7.18
C LEU A 214 6.56 16.89 5.98
N GLY A 215 6.09 16.20 4.93
CA GLY A 215 5.54 16.85 3.74
C GLY A 215 6.57 17.64 2.93
N MET A 216 7.85 17.27 3.01
CA MET A 216 8.97 17.96 2.37
C MET A 216 9.72 17.03 1.41
N ASP A 217 10.33 17.62 0.37
CA ASP A 217 11.28 16.94 -0.51
C ASP A 217 12.71 16.99 0.08
N PRO A 218 13.61 16.06 -0.32
CA PRO A 218 15.03 16.13 0.02
C PRO A 218 15.65 17.46 -0.40
N GLY A 219 16.46 18.01 0.50
CA GLY A 219 17.23 19.21 0.28
C GLY A 219 18.27 19.09 -0.84
N PRO A 220 18.81 20.24 -1.28
CA PRO A 220 19.63 20.33 -2.49
C PRO A 220 20.92 19.53 -2.43
N GLU A 221 21.48 19.27 -1.25
CA GLU A 221 22.71 18.48 -1.12
C GLU A 221 22.47 17.00 -1.44
N VAL A 222 21.40 16.43 -0.90
CA VAL A 222 21.01 15.03 -1.10
C VAL A 222 20.59 14.81 -2.56
N ALA A 223 19.84 15.75 -3.15
CA ALA A 223 19.48 15.74 -4.57
C ALA A 223 20.71 15.79 -5.50
N ARG A 224 21.75 16.56 -5.14
CA ARG A 224 23.00 16.62 -5.90
C ARG A 224 23.74 15.28 -5.89
N VAL A 225 23.88 14.64 -4.73
CA VAL A 225 24.56 13.33 -4.63
C VAL A 225 23.81 12.27 -5.44
N HIS A 226 22.48 12.28 -5.39
CA HIS A 226 21.66 11.39 -6.21
C HIS A 226 21.91 11.57 -7.72
N ALA A 227 21.95 12.82 -8.20
CA ALA A 227 22.24 13.10 -9.60
C ALA A 227 23.66 12.67 -10.02
N GLU A 228 24.65 12.82 -9.13
CA GLU A 228 26.03 12.38 -9.36
C GLU A 228 26.15 10.85 -9.50
N ILE A 229 25.42 10.10 -8.67
CA ILE A 229 25.39 8.62 -8.72
C ILE A 229 24.67 8.14 -9.98
N LEU A 230 23.54 8.73 -10.33
CA LEU A 230 22.79 8.38 -11.55
C LEU A 230 23.60 8.59 -12.84
N ALA A 231 24.49 9.58 -12.86
CA ALA A 231 25.36 9.83 -14.02
C ALA A 231 26.49 8.80 -14.18
N ALA A 232 26.79 8.00 -13.14
CA ALA A 232 27.92 7.08 -13.09
C ALA A 232 27.56 5.60 -13.35
N ALA A 233 26.29 5.20 -13.26
CA ALA A 233 25.88 3.80 -13.35
C ALA A 233 25.72 3.28 -14.81
N PRO A 234 26.26 2.09 -15.17
CA PRO A 234 26.01 1.42 -16.46
C PRO A 234 24.70 0.61 -16.48
N PRO A 235 24.05 0.39 -17.65
CA PRO A 235 22.79 -0.36 -17.74
C PRO A 235 23.02 -1.88 -17.71
N GLU A 236 22.41 -2.59 -16.76
CA GLU A 236 22.45 -4.06 -16.66
C GLU A 236 21.33 -4.75 -17.49
N THR A 237 21.69 -5.87 -18.12
CA THR A 237 20.83 -6.70 -18.99
C THR A 237 20.51 -8.05 -18.34
N GLY A 238 19.23 -8.32 -18.03
CA GLY A 238 18.72 -9.63 -17.56
C GLY A 238 17.73 -10.27 -18.54
N THR A 239 17.69 -11.61 -18.59
CA THR A 239 16.87 -12.45 -19.50
C THR A 239 15.34 -12.37 -19.23
N PRO A 240 14.46 -12.50 -20.25
CA PRO A 240 13.04 -12.15 -20.12
C PRO A 240 12.17 -13.27 -19.50
N ARG A 241 11.45 -12.93 -18.42
CA ARG A 241 10.30 -13.64 -17.83
C ARG A 241 9.05 -13.45 -18.70
N PRO A 242 8.02 -14.32 -18.68
CA PRO A 242 6.75 -14.03 -19.34
C PRO A 242 6.14 -12.72 -18.83
N ALA A 243 5.82 -11.82 -19.76
CA ALA A 243 5.22 -10.53 -19.44
C ALA A 243 3.81 -10.66 -18.89
N ARG A 244 3.40 -9.71 -18.04
CA ARG A 244 2.03 -9.55 -17.55
C ARG A 244 1.27 -8.60 -18.48
N ALA A 245 0.06 -8.95 -18.92
CA ALA A 245 -0.85 -8.03 -19.59
C ALA A 245 -2.12 -7.83 -18.74
N VAL A 246 -2.43 -6.59 -18.38
CA VAL A 246 -3.64 -6.25 -17.60
C VAL A 246 -4.46 -5.21 -18.36
N GLY A 247 -5.77 -5.42 -18.46
CA GLY A 247 -6.70 -4.52 -19.16
C GLY A 247 -6.67 -4.62 -20.70
N LEU A 248 -5.71 -5.34 -21.27
CA LEU A 248 -5.53 -5.47 -22.71
C LEU A 248 -6.57 -6.43 -23.31
N ARG A 249 -7.37 -5.93 -24.26
CA ARG A 249 -8.49 -6.68 -24.87
C ARG A 249 -8.05 -7.39 -26.16
N SER A 250 -8.58 -8.59 -26.43
CA SER A 250 -8.30 -9.29 -27.70
C SER A 250 -8.88 -8.53 -28.90
N PRO A 251 -8.13 -8.38 -30.01
CA PRO A 251 -8.67 -7.76 -31.21
C PRO A 251 -9.72 -8.66 -31.84
N THR A 252 -10.87 -8.08 -32.22
CA THR A 252 -11.98 -8.82 -32.85
C THR A 252 -11.88 -8.89 -34.38
N THR A 253 -11.06 -8.04 -34.99
CA THR A 253 -10.87 -7.96 -36.45
C THR A 253 -9.47 -7.43 -36.77
N GLU A 254 -8.93 -7.81 -37.94
CA GLU A 254 -7.60 -7.40 -38.41
C GLU A 254 -7.47 -5.87 -38.58
N LEU A 255 -6.30 -5.33 -38.22
CA LEU A 255 -5.99 -3.90 -38.36
C LEU A 255 -5.37 -3.60 -39.73
N ILE A 256 -6.19 -3.11 -40.66
CA ILE A 256 -5.79 -2.86 -42.05
C ILE A 256 -4.97 -1.57 -42.20
N GLY A 257 -3.83 -1.69 -42.90
CA GLY A 257 -3.05 -0.54 -43.38
C GLY A 257 -2.28 0.25 -42.32
N ARG A 258 -2.10 -0.29 -41.12
CA ARG A 258 -1.43 0.38 -39.99
C ARG A 258 -0.05 -0.18 -39.65
N VAL A 259 0.50 -1.10 -40.44
CA VAL A 259 1.80 -1.74 -40.16
C VAL A 259 2.90 -0.70 -39.95
N ALA A 260 3.06 0.26 -40.87
CA ALA A 260 4.06 1.32 -40.76
C ALA A 260 3.84 2.25 -39.55
N ASP A 261 2.57 2.53 -39.19
CA ASP A 261 2.23 3.31 -37.99
C ASP A 261 2.62 2.56 -36.71
N LEU A 262 2.33 1.26 -36.65
CA LEU A 262 2.69 0.42 -35.52
C LEU A 262 4.21 0.35 -35.36
N ASP A 263 4.95 0.16 -36.46
CA ASP A 263 6.40 0.09 -36.44
C ASP A 263 7.01 1.44 -36.03
N THR A 264 6.41 2.55 -36.46
CA THR A 264 6.81 3.91 -36.05
C THR A 264 6.57 4.14 -34.56
N VAL A 265 5.37 3.82 -34.05
CA VAL A 265 5.03 4.00 -32.63
C VAL A 265 5.87 3.08 -31.73
N ALA A 266 6.13 1.85 -32.16
CA ALA A 266 7.04 0.95 -31.46
C ALA A 266 8.46 1.52 -31.40
N GLY A 267 9.00 2.02 -32.52
CA GLY A 267 10.32 2.67 -32.54
C GLY A 267 10.40 3.96 -31.71
N MET A 268 9.29 4.71 -31.62
CA MET A 268 9.17 5.85 -30.72
C MET A 268 9.19 5.42 -29.25
N LEU A 269 8.51 4.32 -28.89
CA LEU A 269 8.56 3.74 -27.54
C LEU A 269 9.92 3.12 -27.20
N ASP A 270 10.74 2.76 -28.19
CA ASP A 270 12.11 2.28 -27.97
C ASP A 270 13.11 3.43 -27.73
N THR A 271 12.82 4.62 -28.27
CA THR A 271 13.72 5.78 -28.19
C THR A 271 13.24 6.88 -27.22
N GLY A 272 11.98 6.82 -26.79
CA GLY A 272 11.32 7.79 -25.93
C GLY A 272 10.46 7.13 -24.85
N ARG A 273 10.20 7.87 -23.77
CA ARG A 273 9.44 7.36 -22.60
C ARG A 273 7.96 7.72 -22.62
N VAL A 274 7.58 8.76 -23.34
CA VAL A 274 6.18 9.16 -23.50
C VAL A 274 5.89 9.29 -24.98
N VAL A 275 4.96 8.47 -25.47
CA VAL A 275 4.48 8.53 -26.85
C VAL A 275 2.99 8.82 -26.82
N THR A 276 2.57 9.85 -27.54
CA THR A 276 1.16 10.18 -27.70
C THR A 276 0.75 9.90 -29.14
N VAL A 277 -0.17 8.93 -29.31
CA VAL A 277 -0.85 8.72 -30.59
C VAL A 277 -1.92 9.79 -30.71
N LEU A 278 -1.63 10.79 -31.54
CA LEU A 278 -2.45 11.97 -31.71
C LEU A 278 -3.31 11.82 -32.97
N GLY A 279 -4.60 12.12 -32.85
CA GLY A 279 -5.46 12.16 -34.02
C GLY A 279 -6.93 12.45 -33.73
N PRO A 280 -7.68 12.84 -34.78
CA PRO A 280 -9.10 13.16 -34.64
C PRO A 280 -9.91 11.93 -34.21
N GLY A 281 -11.13 12.16 -33.74
CA GLY A 281 -12.06 11.08 -33.44
C GLY A 281 -12.26 10.14 -34.65
N GLY A 282 -12.31 8.83 -34.41
CA GLY A 282 -12.56 7.84 -35.47
C GLY A 282 -11.36 7.44 -36.35
N VAL A 283 -10.15 7.97 -36.09
CA VAL A 283 -8.93 7.61 -36.85
C VAL A 283 -8.34 6.22 -36.48
N GLY A 284 -8.75 5.66 -35.34
CA GLY A 284 -8.32 4.34 -34.86
C GLY A 284 -7.24 4.31 -33.79
N LYS A 285 -7.04 5.40 -33.02
CA LYS A 285 -6.00 5.51 -31.97
C LYS A 285 -6.03 4.35 -30.98
N THR A 286 -7.20 4.05 -30.41
CA THR A 286 -7.39 2.94 -29.46
C THR A 286 -7.01 1.59 -30.07
N ARG A 287 -7.38 1.34 -31.33
CA ARG A 287 -7.00 0.09 -32.04
C ARG A 287 -5.49 -0.02 -32.21
N VAL A 288 -4.82 1.06 -32.58
CA VAL A 288 -3.35 1.12 -32.69
C VAL A 288 -2.70 0.87 -31.33
N ALA A 289 -3.20 1.50 -30.26
CA ALA A 289 -2.66 1.33 -28.92
C ALA A 289 -2.85 -0.11 -28.39
N THR A 290 -4.02 -0.71 -28.61
CA THR A 290 -4.26 -2.13 -28.26
C THR A 290 -3.33 -3.07 -29.01
N GLU A 291 -3.12 -2.86 -30.31
CA GLU A 291 -2.23 -3.69 -31.13
C GLU A 291 -0.76 -3.56 -30.69
N ILE A 292 -0.30 -2.34 -30.39
CA ILE A 292 1.01 -2.11 -29.78
C ILE A 292 1.15 -2.84 -28.45
N GLY A 293 0.11 -2.79 -27.60
CA GLY A 293 0.07 -3.52 -26.35
C GLY A 293 0.25 -5.04 -26.53
N HIS A 294 -0.39 -5.63 -27.55
CA HIS A 294 -0.21 -7.06 -27.85
C HIS A 294 1.21 -7.37 -28.31
N ARG A 295 1.76 -6.59 -29.25
CA ARG A 295 3.15 -6.78 -29.73
C ARG A 295 4.17 -6.69 -28.58
N LEU A 296 4.00 -5.73 -27.68
CA LEU A 296 4.87 -5.55 -26.51
C LEU A 296 4.74 -6.71 -25.53
N HIS A 297 3.53 -7.17 -25.26
CA HIS A 297 3.28 -8.32 -24.39
C HIS A 297 3.89 -9.61 -24.96
N GLU A 298 3.71 -9.86 -26.27
CA GLU A 298 4.34 -10.98 -26.98
C GLU A 298 5.87 -10.91 -26.96
N ALA A 299 6.43 -9.70 -26.96
CA ALA A 299 7.87 -9.44 -26.81
C ALA A 299 8.37 -9.56 -25.34
N GLY A 300 7.51 -9.94 -24.39
CA GLY A 300 7.92 -10.11 -22.99
C GLY A 300 7.98 -8.81 -22.18
N VAL A 301 7.37 -7.71 -22.66
CA VAL A 301 7.24 -6.45 -21.91
C VAL A 301 5.91 -6.42 -21.14
N PRO A 302 5.89 -6.16 -19.82
CA PRO A 302 4.64 -5.97 -19.08
C PRO A 302 3.83 -4.77 -19.62
N VAL A 303 2.52 -4.98 -19.86
CA VAL A 303 1.62 -3.97 -20.43
C VAL A 303 0.39 -3.77 -19.54
N TYR A 304 0.11 -2.52 -19.19
CA TYR A 304 -1.06 -2.12 -18.41
C TYR A 304 -1.94 -1.17 -19.25
N PHE A 305 -3.13 -1.63 -19.64
CA PHE A 305 -4.05 -0.83 -20.45
C PHE A 305 -5.15 -0.22 -19.57
N VAL A 306 -5.09 1.10 -19.41
CA VAL A 306 -6.02 1.90 -18.60
C VAL A 306 -6.98 2.65 -19.53
N SER A 307 -8.26 2.31 -19.48
CA SER A 307 -9.31 3.02 -20.22
C SER A 307 -9.85 4.17 -19.37
N LEU A 308 -9.61 5.42 -19.78
CA LEU A 308 -10.05 6.62 -19.05
C LEU A 308 -11.43 7.15 -19.50
N ALA A 309 -12.15 6.42 -20.36
CA ALA A 309 -13.42 6.87 -20.92
C ALA A 309 -14.53 7.23 -19.89
N SER A 310 -14.46 6.68 -18.67
CA SER A 310 -15.38 6.95 -17.55
C SER A 310 -14.84 7.96 -16.54
N VAL A 311 -13.61 8.46 -16.72
CA VAL A 311 -12.91 9.38 -15.80
C VAL A 311 -13.13 10.81 -16.25
N ARG A 312 -13.63 11.67 -15.35
CA ARG A 312 -14.03 13.06 -15.66
C ARG A 312 -13.49 14.11 -14.69
N SER A 313 -12.79 13.68 -13.65
CA SER A 313 -12.17 14.56 -12.65
C SER A 313 -10.70 14.20 -12.50
N ASP A 314 -9.89 15.22 -12.25
CA ASP A 314 -8.44 15.08 -12.10
C ASP A 314 -8.04 14.14 -10.96
N GLU A 315 -8.86 14.08 -9.90
CA GLU A 315 -8.64 13.24 -8.72
C GLU A 315 -8.86 11.74 -9.00
N ASP A 316 -9.55 11.38 -10.08
CA ASP A 316 -9.98 10.00 -10.35
C ASP A 316 -9.03 9.26 -11.32
N VAL A 317 -8.03 9.96 -11.87
CA VAL A 317 -7.03 9.39 -12.78
C VAL A 317 -6.10 8.41 -12.06
N THR A 318 -5.52 8.83 -10.93
CA THR A 318 -4.61 7.99 -10.13
C THR A 318 -5.31 6.72 -9.61
N PRO A 319 -6.53 6.80 -9.03
CA PRO A 319 -7.31 5.61 -8.69
C PRO A 319 -7.59 4.67 -9.86
N ALA A 320 -7.97 5.18 -11.03
CA ALA A 320 -8.21 4.35 -12.22
C ALA A 320 -6.96 3.60 -12.70
N ILE A 321 -5.80 4.26 -12.65
CA ILE A 321 -4.51 3.64 -12.95
C ILE A 321 -4.20 2.56 -11.89
N ALA A 322 -4.31 2.88 -10.60
CA ALA A 322 -4.06 1.94 -9.51
C ALA A 322 -4.96 0.71 -9.55
N ALA A 323 -6.25 0.89 -9.83
CA ALA A 323 -7.19 -0.21 -9.99
C ALA A 323 -6.79 -1.15 -11.14
N THR A 324 -6.32 -0.59 -12.25
CA THR A 324 -5.84 -1.38 -13.40
C THR A 324 -4.55 -2.13 -13.07
N LEU A 325 -3.63 -1.51 -12.33
CA LEU A 325 -2.37 -2.14 -11.94
C LEU A 325 -2.55 -3.12 -10.76
N GLY A 326 -3.72 -3.17 -10.14
CA GLY A 326 -3.97 -3.97 -8.94
C GLY A 326 -3.23 -3.43 -7.72
N VAL A 327 -2.94 -2.12 -7.69
CA VAL A 327 -2.29 -1.45 -6.56
C VAL A 327 -3.37 -1.09 -5.55
N GLY A 328 -3.52 -1.94 -4.53
CA GLY A 328 -4.42 -1.72 -3.41
C GLY A 328 -3.81 -0.78 -2.37
N GLU A 329 -4.66 0.00 -1.69
CA GLU A 329 -4.17 0.88 -0.65
C GLU A 329 -4.07 0.25 0.76
N SER A 330 -4.65 -0.92 1.04
CA SER A 330 -4.55 -1.58 2.36
C SER A 330 -5.19 -2.97 2.33
N ASP A 331 -4.46 -4.01 2.71
CA ASP A 331 -4.99 -5.36 2.86
C ASP A 331 -5.62 -5.56 4.25
N LEU A 332 -6.72 -6.31 4.29
CA LEU A 332 -7.24 -6.87 5.54
C LEU A 332 -6.39 -8.08 5.91
N SER A 333 -5.78 -8.09 7.09
CA SER A 333 -5.05 -9.28 7.54
C SER A 333 -5.98 -10.48 7.68
N ALA A 334 -5.43 -11.68 7.50
CA ALA A 334 -6.05 -13.01 7.67
C ALA A 334 -6.70 -13.31 9.06
N THR A 335 -6.82 -12.31 9.92
CA THR A 335 -7.43 -12.35 11.27
C THR A 335 -8.56 -11.33 11.45
N GLY A 336 -9.05 -10.71 10.37
CA GLY A 336 -10.19 -9.78 10.41
C GLY A 336 -9.93 -8.49 11.18
N ARG A 337 -8.67 -8.00 11.16
CA ARG A 337 -8.29 -6.70 11.73
C ARG A 337 -8.00 -5.69 10.60
N PRO A 338 -8.45 -4.44 10.76
CA PRO A 338 -8.13 -3.38 9.82
C PRO A 338 -6.68 -2.90 9.93
N ARG A 339 -5.94 -2.87 8.82
CA ARG A 339 -4.61 -2.26 8.66
C ARG A 339 -4.62 -1.34 7.45
N MET A 340 -4.04 -0.14 7.56
CA MET A 340 -4.01 0.93 6.54
C MET A 340 -2.93 0.96 5.45
N THR A 341 -1.63 0.81 5.61
CA THR A 341 -0.66 1.47 4.68
C THR A 341 -0.73 3.01 4.63
N PRO A 342 0.24 3.72 5.23
CA PRO A 342 0.54 5.11 4.87
C PRO A 342 1.33 5.18 3.55
N GLY A 343 0.87 6.03 2.63
CA GLY A 343 1.52 6.36 1.37
C GLY A 343 0.51 6.81 0.32
N ASP A 344 0.76 7.94 -0.34
CA ASP A 344 -0.04 8.44 -1.47
C ASP A 344 -0.08 7.39 -2.59
N LEU A 345 -1.24 7.18 -3.22
CA LEU A 345 -1.48 6.19 -4.25
C LEU A 345 -0.47 6.27 -5.39
N THR A 346 -0.03 7.48 -5.71
CA THR A 346 0.99 7.78 -6.71
C THR A 346 2.33 7.13 -6.36
N ALA A 347 2.78 7.19 -5.11
CA ALA A 347 4.05 6.60 -4.68
C ALA A 347 4.03 5.06 -4.80
N ARG A 348 2.86 4.43 -4.64
CA ARG A 348 2.70 2.98 -4.79
C ARG A 348 2.65 2.56 -6.25
N LEU A 349 2.01 3.38 -7.08
CA LEU A 349 2.09 3.24 -8.53
C LEU A 349 3.54 3.34 -9.00
N GLU A 350 4.31 4.31 -8.48
CA GLU A 350 5.75 4.40 -8.72
C GLU A 350 6.46 3.12 -8.31
N ASP A 351 6.22 2.62 -7.09
CA ASP A 351 6.87 1.41 -6.59
C ASP A 351 6.58 0.22 -7.52
N VAL A 352 5.31 -0.09 -7.84
CA VAL A 352 4.91 -1.20 -8.73
C VAL A 352 5.47 -1.06 -10.16
N LEU A 353 5.68 0.17 -10.63
CA LEU A 353 6.20 0.43 -11.97
C LEU A 353 7.74 0.44 -12.03
N ARG A 354 8.43 0.71 -10.90
CA ARG A 354 9.90 0.75 -10.76
C ARG A 354 10.57 -0.60 -10.94
N GLU A 355 9.75 -1.62 -10.79
CA GLU A 355 10.08 -3.03 -10.75
C GLU A 355 10.57 -3.61 -12.07
N ARG A 356 9.99 -3.16 -13.19
CA ARG A 356 10.30 -3.66 -14.54
C ARG A 356 10.16 -2.55 -15.56
N ALA A 357 10.96 -2.63 -16.62
CA ALA A 357 10.68 -1.85 -17.82
C ALA A 357 9.30 -2.23 -18.36
N SER A 358 8.31 -1.35 -18.17
CA SER A 358 6.90 -1.63 -18.38
C SER A 358 6.26 -0.55 -19.23
N VAL A 359 5.11 -0.88 -19.83
CA VAL A 359 4.37 0.06 -20.66
C VAL A 359 2.97 0.27 -20.08
N VAL A 360 2.65 1.52 -19.73
CA VAL A 360 1.30 1.93 -19.37
C VAL A 360 0.65 2.58 -20.58
N ILE A 361 -0.47 2.01 -21.02
CA ILE A 361 -1.29 2.54 -22.11
C ILE A 361 -2.46 3.31 -21.49
N LEU A 362 -2.50 4.62 -21.69
CA LEU A 362 -3.62 5.48 -21.27
C LEU A 362 -4.50 5.78 -22.48
N ASP A 363 -5.71 5.21 -22.52
CA ASP A 363 -6.65 5.43 -23.61
C ASP A 363 -7.69 6.50 -23.25
N ASN A 364 -7.98 7.40 -24.19
CA ASN A 364 -8.96 8.49 -24.09
C ASN A 364 -8.57 9.63 -23.13
N CYS A 365 -7.34 10.14 -23.24
CA CYS A 365 -6.84 11.23 -22.39
C CYS A 365 -7.47 12.60 -22.68
N GLU A 366 -8.15 12.79 -23.82
CA GLU A 366 -8.64 14.12 -24.28
C GLU A 366 -9.60 14.84 -23.33
N GLN A 367 -10.22 14.13 -22.39
CA GLN A 367 -11.22 14.69 -21.47
C GLN A 367 -10.61 15.23 -20.17
N ILE A 368 -9.36 14.84 -19.88
CA ILE A 368 -8.65 15.08 -18.61
C ILE A 368 -7.14 15.21 -18.87
N VAL A 369 -6.79 15.95 -19.93
CA VAL A 369 -5.43 16.06 -20.47
C VAL A 369 -4.46 16.56 -19.40
N ASP A 370 -4.83 17.60 -18.64
CA ASP A 370 -3.97 18.21 -17.62
C ASP A 370 -3.64 17.22 -16.48
N ALA A 371 -4.64 16.46 -16.03
CA ALA A 371 -4.43 15.42 -15.01
C ALA A 371 -3.57 14.27 -15.52
N CYS A 372 -3.79 13.82 -16.77
CA CYS A 372 -2.97 12.81 -17.43
C CYS A 372 -1.52 13.30 -17.60
N ALA A 373 -1.34 14.54 -18.05
CA ALA A 373 -0.02 15.15 -18.21
C ALA A 373 0.74 15.19 -16.88
N ARG A 374 0.07 15.62 -15.80
CA ARG A 374 0.64 15.68 -14.46
C ARG A 374 1.09 14.29 -13.98
N ILE A 375 0.19 13.29 -13.98
CA ILE A 375 0.53 11.95 -13.47
C ILE A 375 1.57 11.25 -14.35
N VAL A 376 1.52 11.39 -15.68
CA VAL A 376 2.52 10.82 -16.57
C VAL A 376 3.88 11.48 -16.36
N GLY A 377 3.90 12.80 -16.15
CA GLY A 377 5.12 13.54 -15.81
C GLY A 377 5.73 13.06 -14.49
N GLU A 378 4.91 12.94 -13.44
CA GLU A 378 5.30 12.41 -12.12
C GLU A 378 5.85 10.98 -12.23
N LEU A 379 5.10 10.06 -12.84
CA LEU A 379 5.48 8.65 -12.96
C LEU A 379 6.71 8.45 -13.84
N THR A 380 6.84 9.12 -14.99
CA THR A 380 8.02 8.96 -15.85
C THR A 380 9.27 9.64 -15.30
N ALA A 381 9.12 10.66 -14.45
CA ALA A 381 10.24 11.24 -13.70
C ALA A 381 10.72 10.29 -12.59
N ALA A 382 9.78 9.67 -11.87
CA ALA A 382 10.08 8.79 -10.74
C ALA A 382 10.48 7.36 -11.15
N VAL A 383 10.07 6.90 -12.34
CA VAL A 383 10.28 5.53 -12.82
C VAL A 383 11.05 5.51 -14.14
N PRO A 384 12.39 5.33 -14.10
CA PRO A 384 13.23 5.38 -15.31
C PRO A 384 12.86 4.34 -16.38
N GLY A 385 12.41 3.15 -15.97
CA GLY A 385 12.02 2.05 -16.87
C GLY A 385 10.60 2.16 -17.42
N LEU A 386 9.80 3.14 -16.98
CA LEU A 386 8.42 3.29 -17.41
C LEU A 386 8.33 3.96 -18.78
N ARG A 387 7.56 3.34 -19.66
CA ARG A 387 7.12 3.90 -20.93
C ARG A 387 5.62 4.11 -20.89
N VAL A 388 5.15 5.23 -21.42
CA VAL A 388 3.74 5.57 -21.48
C VAL A 388 3.33 5.76 -22.93
N LEU A 389 2.27 5.06 -23.33
CA LEU A 389 1.59 5.27 -24.60
C LEU A 389 0.22 5.88 -24.33
N SER A 390 -0.01 7.12 -24.74
CA SER A 390 -1.32 7.76 -24.58
C SER A 390 -2.08 7.86 -25.92
N THR A 391 -3.41 7.81 -25.88
CA THR A 391 -4.27 8.18 -27.01
C THR A 391 -5.03 9.47 -26.67
N SER A 392 -4.94 10.47 -27.55
CA SER A 392 -5.58 11.77 -27.32
C SER A 392 -5.90 12.53 -28.61
N ARG A 393 -6.73 13.58 -28.53
CA ARG A 393 -6.98 14.58 -29.59
C ARG A 393 -6.04 15.78 -29.51
N THR A 394 -5.43 16.01 -28.36
CA THR A 394 -4.44 17.06 -28.10
C THR A 394 -3.22 16.44 -27.42
N PRO A 395 -2.00 16.95 -27.66
CA PRO A 395 -0.82 16.51 -26.92
C PRO A 395 -1.01 16.66 -25.40
N LEU A 396 -0.31 15.84 -24.61
CA LEU A 396 -0.21 16.04 -23.16
C LEU A 396 0.64 17.28 -22.83
N ALA A 397 1.46 17.74 -23.77
CA ALA A 397 2.33 18.91 -23.66
C ALA A 397 3.34 18.81 -22.50
N ILE A 398 3.91 17.61 -22.30
CA ILE A 398 4.94 17.37 -21.27
C ILE A 398 6.34 17.17 -21.88
N VAL A 399 7.36 17.39 -21.05
CA VAL A 399 8.77 17.23 -21.47
C VAL A 399 9.05 15.76 -21.81
N GLY A 400 9.65 15.52 -22.98
CA GLY A 400 9.98 14.17 -23.45
C GLY A 400 8.83 13.45 -24.17
N GLU A 401 7.68 14.11 -24.36
CA GLU A 401 6.59 13.60 -25.20
C GLU A 401 7.01 13.56 -26.68
N GLN A 402 6.94 12.36 -27.27
CA GLN A 402 6.98 12.17 -28.71
C GLN A 402 5.55 12.02 -29.23
N VAL A 403 5.20 12.82 -30.22
CA VAL A 403 3.84 12.82 -30.78
C VAL A 403 3.83 12.12 -32.13
N HIS A 404 3.14 10.97 -32.22
CA HIS A 404 2.82 10.34 -33.50
C HIS A 404 1.47 10.86 -33.99
N GLN A 405 1.48 11.75 -34.98
CA GLN A 405 0.27 12.17 -35.64
C GLN A 405 -0.24 11.01 -36.51
N LEU A 406 -1.23 10.26 -36.01
CA LEU A 406 -1.76 9.11 -36.72
C LEU A 406 -2.46 9.59 -38.00
N PRO A 407 -1.96 9.22 -39.19
CA PRO A 407 -2.55 9.65 -40.44
C PRO A 407 -3.92 9.00 -40.67
N VAL A 408 -4.71 9.56 -41.56
CA VAL A 408 -5.89 8.87 -42.10
C VAL A 408 -5.43 7.78 -43.08
N LEU A 409 -6.31 6.83 -43.40
CA LEU A 409 -5.98 5.81 -44.38
C LEU A 409 -5.90 6.44 -45.77
N ALA A 410 -4.86 6.09 -46.54
CA ALA A 410 -4.75 6.53 -47.91
C ALA A 410 -5.93 6.00 -48.74
N ALA A 411 -6.41 6.82 -49.68
CA ALA A 411 -7.50 6.53 -50.60
C ALA A 411 -7.12 6.96 -52.04
N ALA A 412 -5.85 6.73 -52.43
CA ALA A 412 -5.30 7.24 -53.68
C ALA A 412 -5.73 6.41 -54.90
N ASP A 413 -5.82 5.09 -54.73
CA ASP A 413 -6.00 4.08 -55.77
C ASP A 413 -6.72 2.83 -55.22
N ALA A 414 -6.87 1.81 -56.08
CA ALA A 414 -7.56 0.56 -55.80
C ALA A 414 -6.98 -0.25 -54.62
N ASP A 415 -5.65 -0.17 -54.44
CA ASP A 415 -4.91 -0.96 -53.46
C ASP A 415 -4.71 -0.18 -52.15
N SER A 416 -5.20 1.05 -52.08
CA SER A 416 -5.07 1.91 -50.91
C SER A 416 -5.81 1.34 -49.68
N PRO A 417 -5.26 1.47 -48.46
CA PRO A 417 -5.85 0.89 -47.24
C PRO A 417 -7.30 1.29 -46.95
N ALA A 418 -7.72 2.51 -47.29
CA ALA A 418 -9.11 2.93 -47.11
C ALA A 418 -10.07 2.11 -47.99
N VAL A 419 -9.66 1.82 -49.23
CA VAL A 419 -10.42 1.00 -50.20
C VAL A 419 -10.44 -0.45 -49.76
N GLN A 420 -9.31 -0.99 -49.28
CA GLN A 420 -9.25 -2.33 -48.71
C GLN A 420 -10.19 -2.46 -47.51
N LEU A 421 -10.13 -1.51 -46.56
CA LEU A 421 -11.03 -1.48 -45.40
C LEU A 421 -12.49 -1.44 -45.84
N PHE A 422 -12.85 -0.56 -46.79
CA PHE A 422 -14.21 -0.49 -47.31
C PHE A 422 -14.65 -1.81 -47.92
N ARG A 423 -13.85 -2.40 -48.82
CA ARG A 423 -14.17 -3.67 -49.48
C ARG A 423 -14.34 -4.81 -48.49
N THR A 424 -13.42 -4.94 -47.53
CA THR A 424 -13.49 -5.98 -46.49
C THR A 424 -14.76 -5.84 -45.67
N ARG A 425 -15.11 -4.63 -45.25
CA ARG A 425 -16.32 -4.37 -44.44
C ARG A 425 -17.60 -4.49 -45.24
N ALA A 426 -17.63 -3.98 -46.47
CA ALA A 426 -18.78 -4.07 -47.37
C ALA A 426 -19.08 -5.53 -47.75
N SER A 427 -18.05 -6.31 -48.08
CA SER A 427 -18.19 -7.73 -48.44
C SER A 427 -18.63 -8.58 -47.25
N ALA A 428 -18.21 -8.23 -46.03
CA ALA A 428 -18.70 -8.88 -44.81
C ALA A 428 -20.20 -8.63 -44.57
N VAL A 429 -20.76 -7.53 -45.10
CA VAL A 429 -22.17 -7.15 -44.94
C VAL A 429 -23.04 -7.63 -46.11
N ARG A 430 -22.54 -7.54 -47.35
CA ARG A 430 -23.21 -8.04 -48.57
C ARG A 430 -22.15 -8.63 -49.51
N PRO A 431 -21.90 -9.96 -49.45
CA PRO A 431 -20.86 -10.62 -50.24
C PRO A 431 -21.00 -10.42 -51.76
N ASP A 432 -22.23 -10.37 -52.26
CA ASP A 432 -22.55 -10.20 -53.69
C ASP A 432 -22.68 -8.73 -54.12
N ALA A 433 -22.24 -7.76 -53.30
CA ALA A 433 -22.28 -6.35 -53.66
C ALA A 433 -21.37 -6.06 -54.87
N ASP A 434 -21.89 -5.32 -55.85
CA ASP A 434 -21.03 -4.71 -56.86
C ASP A 434 -20.24 -3.55 -56.20
N LEU A 435 -18.91 -3.63 -56.26
CA LEU A 435 -17.97 -2.70 -55.63
C LEU A 435 -17.00 -2.14 -56.69
N PRO A 436 -17.50 -1.32 -57.63
CA PRO A 436 -16.67 -0.76 -58.70
C PRO A 436 -15.56 0.11 -58.13
N THR A 437 -14.33 -0.22 -58.53
CA THR A 437 -13.10 0.31 -57.93
C THR A 437 -13.04 1.83 -57.93
N ASP A 438 -13.35 2.46 -59.04
CA ASP A 438 -13.26 3.92 -59.17
C ASP A 438 -14.22 4.63 -58.22
N ARG A 439 -15.42 4.09 -58.03
CA ARG A 439 -16.43 4.64 -57.10
C ARG A 439 -16.07 4.42 -55.65
N VAL A 440 -15.49 3.26 -55.30
CA VAL A 440 -15.00 3.03 -53.94
C VAL A 440 -13.84 3.98 -53.61
N VAL A 441 -12.92 4.20 -54.55
CA VAL A 441 -11.81 5.18 -54.37
C VAL A 441 -12.38 6.59 -54.14
N GLU A 442 -13.34 7.02 -54.95
CA GLU A 442 -14.01 8.31 -54.81
C GLU A 442 -14.73 8.45 -53.46
N LEU A 443 -15.48 7.42 -53.06
CA LEU A 443 -16.15 7.39 -51.75
C LEU A 443 -15.15 7.51 -50.60
N CYS A 444 -14.08 6.71 -50.61
CA CYS A 444 -13.04 6.76 -49.57
C CYS A 444 -12.34 8.12 -49.51
N ARG A 445 -12.19 8.82 -50.65
CA ARG A 445 -11.72 10.21 -50.69
C ARG A 445 -12.71 11.18 -50.06
N HIS A 446 -14.00 11.06 -50.37
CA HIS A 446 -15.05 11.89 -49.74
C HIS A 446 -15.13 11.67 -48.22
N LEU A 447 -14.79 10.47 -47.75
CA LEU A 447 -14.75 10.13 -46.31
C LEU A 447 -13.43 10.53 -45.63
N ASP A 448 -12.58 11.32 -46.30
CA ASP A 448 -11.26 11.78 -45.83
C ASP A 448 -10.34 10.65 -45.33
N GLY A 449 -10.54 9.40 -45.78
CA GLY A 449 -9.76 8.25 -45.32
C GLY A 449 -9.97 7.89 -43.85
N LEU A 450 -10.99 8.43 -43.16
CA LEU A 450 -11.24 8.14 -41.75
C LEU A 450 -11.80 6.71 -41.58
N PRO A 451 -11.09 5.79 -40.90
CA PRO A 451 -11.52 4.40 -40.73
C PRO A 451 -12.95 4.25 -40.22
N LEU A 452 -13.34 5.03 -39.23
CA LEU A 452 -14.71 4.98 -38.70
C LEU A 452 -15.74 5.44 -39.75
N ALA A 453 -15.47 6.53 -40.47
CA ALA A 453 -16.39 7.00 -41.52
C ALA A 453 -16.53 5.97 -42.64
N ILE A 454 -15.42 5.30 -42.99
CA ILE A 454 -15.38 4.19 -43.96
C ILE A 454 -16.19 3.00 -43.47
N GLU A 455 -16.03 2.58 -42.22
CA GLU A 455 -16.78 1.47 -41.63
C GLU A 455 -18.29 1.78 -41.58
N LEU A 456 -18.67 3.00 -41.19
CA LEU A 456 -20.06 3.46 -41.21
C LEU A 456 -20.64 3.48 -42.63
N ALA A 457 -19.88 3.94 -43.63
CA ALA A 457 -20.32 3.96 -45.02
C ALA A 457 -20.40 2.55 -45.64
N ALA A 458 -19.43 1.69 -45.35
CA ALA A 458 -19.39 0.30 -45.84
C ALA A 458 -20.59 -0.51 -45.33
N ALA A 459 -21.02 -0.26 -44.09
CA ALA A 459 -22.23 -0.88 -43.55
C ALA A 459 -23.50 -0.57 -44.36
N ARG A 460 -23.53 0.55 -45.10
CA ARG A 460 -24.69 0.97 -45.93
C ARG A 460 -24.83 0.19 -47.22
N VAL A 461 -23.79 -0.53 -47.63
CA VAL A 461 -23.85 -1.43 -48.80
C VAL A 461 -24.92 -2.51 -48.60
N ARG A 462 -25.37 -2.76 -47.36
CA ARG A 462 -26.53 -3.62 -47.08
C ARG A 462 -27.78 -3.23 -47.88
N THR A 463 -28.07 -1.93 -48.01
CA THR A 463 -29.33 -1.41 -48.56
C THR A 463 -29.16 -0.47 -49.74
N MET A 464 -27.91 -0.10 -50.08
CA MET A 464 -27.59 0.87 -51.13
C MET A 464 -26.45 0.38 -52.02
N THR A 465 -26.35 0.94 -53.22
CA THR A 465 -25.18 0.79 -54.10
C THR A 465 -24.07 1.76 -53.69
N VAL A 466 -22.82 1.48 -54.08
CA VAL A 466 -21.68 2.37 -53.78
C VAL A 466 -21.87 3.72 -54.46
N GLU A 467 -22.47 3.73 -55.65
CA GLU A 467 -22.85 4.91 -56.42
C GLU A 467 -23.77 5.83 -55.60
N GLU A 468 -24.90 5.30 -55.14
CA GLU A 468 -25.89 6.06 -54.36
C GLU A 468 -25.32 6.59 -53.04
N ILE A 469 -24.44 5.83 -52.39
CA ILE A 469 -23.76 6.25 -51.16
C ILE A 469 -22.85 7.46 -51.44
N THR A 470 -22.06 7.37 -52.52
CA THR A 470 -21.09 8.39 -52.91
C THR A 470 -21.76 9.70 -53.31
N ASP A 471 -22.84 9.64 -54.11
CA ASP A 471 -23.55 10.82 -54.60
C ASP A 471 -24.24 11.57 -53.45
N ARG A 472 -24.95 10.86 -52.57
CA ARG A 472 -25.67 11.47 -51.44
C ARG A 472 -24.74 12.09 -50.40
N LEU A 473 -23.61 11.45 -50.11
CA LEU A 473 -22.59 12.02 -49.24
C LEU A 473 -21.95 13.26 -49.87
N GLY A 474 -21.67 13.23 -51.18
CA GLY A 474 -21.16 14.38 -51.93
C GLY A 474 -22.05 15.63 -51.82
N GLU A 475 -23.37 15.46 -51.95
CA GLU A 475 -24.36 16.53 -51.77
C GLU A 475 -24.34 17.11 -50.35
N LYS A 476 -24.31 16.26 -49.32
CA LYS A 476 -24.24 16.70 -47.91
C LYS A 476 -22.95 17.45 -47.60
N PHE A 477 -21.82 16.98 -48.11
CA PHE A 477 -20.54 17.68 -47.95
C PHE A 477 -20.55 19.04 -48.66
N ALA A 478 -21.28 19.19 -49.77
CA ALA A 478 -21.46 20.50 -50.41
C ALA A 478 -22.27 21.48 -49.53
N LEU A 479 -23.31 20.99 -48.85
CA LEU A 479 -24.13 21.79 -47.93
C LEU A 479 -23.34 22.22 -46.67
N LEU A 480 -22.60 21.30 -46.03
CA LEU A 480 -21.83 21.59 -44.81
C LEU A 480 -20.66 22.55 -45.04
N ARG A 481 -20.02 22.51 -46.22
CA ARG A 481 -18.97 23.48 -46.60
C ARG A 481 -19.47 24.92 -46.74
N SER A 482 -20.79 25.12 -46.84
CA SER A 482 -21.40 26.45 -46.98
C SER A 482 -21.86 27.07 -45.64
N ALA A 483 -22.05 26.26 -44.59
CA ALA A 483 -22.77 26.66 -43.38
C ALA A 483 -21.87 27.09 -42.19
N ASP A 484 -20.68 26.51 -42.02
CA ASP A 484 -19.79 26.88 -40.89
C ASP A 484 -18.30 26.68 -41.22
N ARG A 485 -17.54 27.78 -41.18
CA ARG A 485 -16.10 27.84 -41.54
C ARG A 485 -15.16 27.65 -40.36
N THR A 486 -15.66 27.45 -39.14
CA THR A 486 -14.86 27.53 -37.91
C THR A 486 -14.42 26.17 -37.32
N SER A 487 -14.99 25.04 -37.75
CA SER A 487 -14.64 23.69 -37.28
C SER A 487 -13.67 22.95 -38.25
N PRO A 488 -12.71 22.14 -37.76
CA PRO A 488 -11.78 21.39 -38.62
C PRO A 488 -12.48 20.48 -39.62
N ASP A 489 -12.06 20.51 -40.89
CA ASP A 489 -12.70 19.84 -42.03
C ASP A 489 -13.08 18.37 -41.76
N ARG A 490 -12.25 17.62 -41.04
CA ARG A 490 -12.38 16.18 -40.81
C ARG A 490 -13.41 15.80 -39.74
N HIS A 491 -13.59 16.64 -38.71
CA HIS A 491 -14.67 16.45 -37.73
C HIS A 491 -16.03 16.62 -38.41
N ARG A 492 -16.14 17.53 -39.39
CA ARG A 492 -17.36 17.70 -40.20
C ARG A 492 -17.67 16.47 -41.04
N THR A 493 -16.65 15.85 -41.65
CA THR A 493 -16.83 14.64 -42.47
C THR A 493 -17.43 13.48 -41.68
N LEU A 494 -16.86 13.18 -40.50
CA LEU A 494 -17.39 12.11 -39.64
C LEU A 494 -18.79 12.47 -39.07
N TYR A 495 -18.98 13.72 -38.66
CA TYR A 495 -20.28 14.19 -38.16
C TYR A 495 -21.37 14.09 -39.24
N ALA A 496 -21.06 14.39 -40.51
CA ALA A 496 -22.00 14.26 -41.63
C ALA A 496 -22.44 12.82 -41.89
N VAL A 497 -21.51 11.86 -41.77
CA VAL A 497 -21.81 10.43 -41.93
C VAL A 497 -22.68 9.94 -40.78
N ILE A 498 -22.39 10.36 -39.54
CA ILE A 498 -23.21 10.07 -38.37
C ILE A 498 -24.60 10.71 -38.50
N GLU A 499 -24.68 11.98 -38.91
CA GLU A 499 -25.93 12.70 -39.13
C GLU A 499 -26.79 12.03 -40.20
N TRP A 500 -26.18 11.51 -41.26
CA TRP A 500 -26.91 10.72 -42.24
C TRP A 500 -27.40 9.38 -41.69
N SER A 501 -26.61 8.67 -40.86
CA SER A 501 -27.08 7.47 -40.14
C SER A 501 -28.25 7.80 -39.23
N TRP A 502 -28.20 8.94 -38.56
CA TRP A 502 -29.26 9.46 -37.71
C TRP A 502 -30.54 9.80 -38.49
N GLU A 503 -30.45 10.43 -39.65
CA GLU A 503 -31.61 10.78 -40.48
C GLU A 503 -32.36 9.55 -41.00
N LEU A 504 -31.68 8.41 -41.17
CA LEU A 504 -32.31 7.16 -41.60
C LEU A 504 -32.99 6.40 -40.47
N LEU A 505 -32.74 6.78 -39.22
CA LEU A 505 -33.48 6.25 -38.08
C LEU A 505 -34.90 6.80 -38.10
N ASP A 506 -35.83 5.95 -37.70
CA ASP A 506 -37.16 6.35 -37.28
C ASP A 506 -37.10 7.14 -35.96
N ASP A 507 -38.23 7.72 -35.54
CA ASP A 507 -38.27 8.55 -34.33
C ASP A 507 -37.88 7.75 -33.08
N ALA A 508 -38.17 6.44 -33.04
CA ALA A 508 -37.77 5.54 -31.97
C ALA A 508 -36.23 5.36 -31.91
N GLY A 509 -35.59 5.07 -33.04
CA GLY A 509 -34.13 4.97 -33.14
C GLY A 509 -33.42 6.26 -32.75
N ARG A 510 -33.92 7.42 -33.21
CA ARG A 510 -33.37 8.74 -32.85
C ARG A 510 -33.47 9.01 -31.35
N ALA A 511 -34.66 8.81 -30.79
CA ALA A 511 -34.87 8.99 -29.35
C ALA A 511 -33.99 8.06 -28.53
N ALA A 512 -33.82 6.80 -28.95
CA ALA A 512 -32.98 5.84 -28.24
C ALA A 512 -31.49 6.20 -28.30
N LEU A 513 -30.96 6.65 -29.44
CA LEU A 513 -29.54 7.03 -29.53
C LEU A 513 -29.20 8.19 -28.59
N VAL A 514 -30.05 9.22 -28.53
CA VAL A 514 -29.83 10.36 -27.61
C VAL A 514 -29.86 9.89 -26.17
N GLN A 515 -30.75 8.98 -25.79
CA GLN A 515 -30.81 8.51 -24.40
C GLN A 515 -29.65 7.56 -24.05
N LEU A 516 -29.29 6.65 -24.95
CA LEU A 516 -28.27 5.63 -24.73
C LEU A 516 -26.83 6.18 -24.79
N CYS A 517 -26.63 7.40 -25.30
CA CYS A 517 -25.31 8.03 -25.32
C CYS A 517 -24.76 8.35 -23.92
N ARG A 518 -25.59 8.31 -22.87
CA ARG A 518 -25.12 8.56 -21.49
C ARG A 518 -24.31 7.40 -20.89
N PHE A 519 -24.35 6.20 -21.46
CA PHE A 519 -23.53 5.08 -20.98
C PHE A 519 -22.07 5.21 -21.42
N PRO A 520 -21.09 5.28 -20.49
CA PRO A 520 -19.66 5.33 -20.84
C PRO A 520 -19.09 3.95 -21.24
N GLY A 521 -19.55 2.85 -20.61
CA GLY A 521 -18.93 1.52 -20.69
C GLY A 521 -19.66 0.49 -21.54
N GLY A 522 -20.49 0.93 -22.50
CA GLY A 522 -21.48 0.08 -23.17
C GLY A 522 -22.63 -0.33 -22.25
N PHE A 523 -23.57 -1.12 -22.74
CA PHE A 523 -24.77 -1.49 -21.98
C PHE A 523 -25.39 -2.80 -22.47
N GLY A 524 -26.07 -3.50 -21.57
CA GLY A 524 -26.91 -4.65 -21.90
C GLY A 524 -28.33 -4.25 -22.30
N ARG A 525 -29.11 -5.23 -22.78
CA ARG A 525 -30.53 -5.03 -23.16
C ARG A 525 -31.38 -4.47 -22.02
N SER A 526 -31.20 -4.94 -20.78
CA SER A 526 -31.96 -4.48 -19.61
C SER A 526 -31.71 -3.00 -19.28
N ALA A 527 -30.46 -2.56 -19.41
CA ALA A 527 -30.07 -1.16 -19.26
C ALA A 527 -30.70 -0.28 -20.36
N ALA A 528 -30.68 -0.76 -21.60
CA ALA A 528 -31.32 -0.05 -22.72
C ALA A 528 -32.84 0.08 -22.52
N GLN A 529 -33.51 -0.98 -22.08
CA GLN A 529 -34.93 -0.97 -21.76
C GLN A 529 -35.27 0.08 -20.70
N ALA A 530 -34.53 0.11 -19.60
CA ALA A 530 -34.80 1.01 -18.49
C ALA A 530 -34.59 2.48 -18.88
N VAL A 531 -33.53 2.77 -19.64
CA VAL A 531 -33.19 4.14 -20.04
C VAL A 531 -34.09 4.67 -21.15
N THR A 532 -34.41 3.85 -22.15
CA THR A 532 -35.26 4.28 -23.28
C THR A 532 -36.75 4.24 -22.93
N GLY A 533 -37.15 3.37 -21.99
CA GLY A 533 -38.55 3.04 -21.71
C GLY A 533 -39.20 2.12 -22.75
N ALA A 534 -38.47 1.71 -23.81
CA ALA A 534 -38.96 0.77 -24.81
C ALA A 534 -38.80 -0.69 -24.32
N ALA A 535 -39.75 -1.56 -24.67
CA ALA A 535 -39.74 -2.97 -24.24
C ALA A 535 -40.17 -3.93 -25.35
N GLY A 536 -39.88 -5.22 -25.17
CA GLY A 536 -40.27 -6.29 -26.11
C GLY A 536 -39.69 -6.08 -27.50
N ALA A 537 -40.49 -6.35 -28.53
CA ALA A 537 -40.08 -6.22 -29.93
C ALA A 537 -39.66 -4.80 -30.31
N VAL A 538 -40.31 -3.76 -29.76
CA VAL A 538 -39.97 -2.36 -30.09
C VAL A 538 -38.54 -2.02 -29.71
N LEU A 539 -38.07 -2.48 -28.54
CA LEU A 539 -36.68 -2.29 -28.13
C LEU A 539 -35.72 -3.05 -29.04
N ASP A 540 -36.06 -4.29 -29.39
CA ASP A 540 -35.24 -5.13 -30.25
C ASP A 540 -35.10 -4.51 -31.64
N ASP A 541 -36.21 -4.09 -32.25
CA ASP A 541 -36.24 -3.39 -33.53
C ASP A 541 -35.43 -2.08 -33.48
N THR A 542 -35.48 -1.37 -32.35
CA THR A 542 -34.73 -0.12 -32.14
C THR A 542 -33.23 -0.37 -32.04
N LEU A 543 -32.81 -1.35 -31.23
CA LEU A 543 -31.40 -1.72 -31.08
C LEU A 543 -30.85 -2.33 -32.36
N GLU A 544 -31.66 -3.11 -33.06
CA GLU A 544 -31.35 -3.65 -34.38
C GLU A 544 -31.19 -2.52 -35.40
N SER A 545 -32.11 -1.55 -35.43
CA SER A 545 -32.04 -0.36 -36.30
C SER A 545 -30.73 0.42 -36.06
N LEU A 546 -30.39 0.70 -34.81
CA LEU A 546 -29.12 1.37 -34.45
C LEU A 546 -27.88 0.56 -34.84
N THR A 547 -27.92 -0.76 -34.68
CA THR A 547 -26.83 -1.66 -35.06
C THR A 547 -26.70 -1.75 -36.59
N ASN A 548 -27.83 -1.81 -37.31
CA ASN A 548 -27.89 -1.83 -38.77
C ASN A 548 -27.35 -0.52 -39.37
N GLN A 549 -27.54 0.62 -38.68
CA GLN A 549 -26.92 1.89 -39.05
C GLN A 549 -25.47 2.06 -38.53
N SER A 550 -24.91 1.03 -37.88
CA SER A 550 -23.56 1.01 -37.28
C SER A 550 -23.32 2.11 -36.24
N LEU A 551 -24.39 2.61 -35.63
CA LEU A 551 -24.34 3.57 -34.52
C LEU A 551 -24.12 2.87 -33.18
N LEU A 552 -24.44 1.58 -33.12
CA LEU A 552 -24.05 0.64 -32.07
C LEU A 552 -23.25 -0.51 -32.66
N SER A 553 -22.32 -1.03 -31.87
CA SER A 553 -21.62 -2.29 -32.11
C SER A 553 -22.04 -3.32 -31.06
N VAL A 554 -22.08 -4.59 -31.44
CA VAL A 554 -22.42 -5.69 -30.54
C VAL A 554 -21.16 -6.50 -30.24
N VAL A 555 -20.87 -6.69 -28.97
CA VAL A 555 -19.76 -7.52 -28.49
C VAL A 555 -20.34 -8.59 -27.58
N GLU A 556 -19.88 -9.84 -27.75
CA GLU A 556 -20.20 -10.90 -26.79
C GLU A 556 -19.23 -10.83 -25.61
N THR A 557 -19.77 -10.77 -24.40
CA THR A 557 -18.99 -10.82 -23.16
C THR A 557 -19.66 -11.82 -22.23
N ASP A 558 -18.93 -12.87 -21.86
CA ASP A 558 -19.40 -13.96 -20.98
C ASP A 558 -20.76 -14.55 -21.40
N GLY A 559 -20.95 -14.79 -22.71
CA GLY A 559 -22.17 -15.37 -23.27
C GLY A 559 -23.36 -14.41 -23.40
N ALA A 560 -23.16 -13.10 -23.18
CA ALA A 560 -24.21 -12.08 -23.34
C ALA A 560 -23.82 -11.00 -24.35
N ALA A 561 -24.79 -10.56 -25.16
CA ALA A 561 -24.62 -9.44 -26.09
C ALA A 561 -24.58 -8.11 -25.33
N ARG A 562 -23.50 -7.35 -25.52
CA ARG A 562 -23.32 -5.99 -25.02
C ARG A 562 -23.23 -5.02 -26.18
N PHE A 563 -24.05 -3.96 -26.11
CA PHE A 563 -24.03 -2.88 -27.07
C PHE A 563 -23.00 -1.83 -26.65
N ARG A 564 -22.23 -1.34 -27.61
CA ARG A 564 -21.27 -0.26 -27.40
C ARG A 564 -21.48 0.82 -28.44
N MET A 565 -21.64 2.04 -27.94
CA MET A 565 -21.67 3.24 -28.77
C MET A 565 -20.26 3.80 -28.87
N LEU A 566 -19.86 4.16 -30.09
CA LEU A 566 -18.57 4.80 -30.31
C LEU A 566 -18.61 6.24 -29.79
N GLU A 567 -17.48 6.72 -29.27
CA GLU A 567 -17.41 8.03 -28.62
C GLU A 567 -17.92 9.19 -29.49
N MET A 568 -17.58 9.22 -30.78
CA MET A 568 -18.06 10.29 -31.68
C MET A 568 -19.58 10.24 -31.91
N VAL A 569 -20.18 9.05 -31.88
CA VAL A 569 -21.64 8.89 -31.94
C VAL A 569 -22.26 9.34 -30.61
N ARG A 570 -21.56 9.08 -29.51
CA ARG A 570 -21.94 9.52 -28.16
C ARG A 570 -21.98 11.04 -28.06
N GLU A 571 -20.90 11.71 -28.48
CA GLU A 571 -20.81 13.17 -28.56
C GLU A 571 -21.91 13.76 -29.45
N PHE A 572 -22.17 13.15 -30.62
CA PHE A 572 -23.29 13.55 -31.46
C PHE A 572 -24.62 13.45 -30.72
N GLY A 573 -24.90 12.34 -30.03
CA GLY A 573 -26.11 12.16 -29.22
C GLY A 573 -26.25 13.20 -28.12
N GLU A 574 -25.15 13.51 -27.42
CA GLU A 574 -25.11 14.53 -26.36
C GLU A 574 -25.46 15.94 -26.90
N THR A 575 -24.98 16.32 -28.08
CA THR A 575 -25.33 17.62 -28.69
C THR A 575 -26.81 17.74 -29.10
N ARG A 576 -27.50 16.60 -29.26
CA ARG A 576 -28.93 16.54 -29.61
C ARG A 576 -29.82 16.39 -28.38
N MET A 577 -29.23 16.25 -27.20
CA MET A 577 -29.95 16.14 -25.94
C MET A 577 -30.32 17.53 -25.43
N ASP A 578 -31.61 17.76 -25.19
CA ASP A 578 -32.07 18.95 -24.47
C ASP A 578 -32.00 18.73 -22.94
N ALA A 579 -32.15 19.81 -22.18
CA ALA A 579 -32.02 19.78 -20.73
C ALA A 579 -33.12 18.97 -20.02
N GLU A 580 -34.35 18.94 -20.56
CA GLU A 580 -35.45 18.19 -19.96
C GLU A 580 -35.25 16.68 -20.13
N LEU A 581 -34.82 16.26 -21.33
CA LEU A 581 -34.48 14.88 -21.63
C LEU A 581 -33.25 14.43 -20.82
N ALA A 582 -32.25 15.29 -20.63
CA ALA A 582 -31.07 14.96 -19.82
C ALA A 582 -31.46 14.56 -18.39
N VAL A 583 -32.31 15.35 -17.72
CA VAL A 583 -32.81 15.07 -16.37
C VAL A 583 -33.60 13.76 -16.34
N LEU A 584 -34.45 13.51 -17.33
CA LEU A 584 -35.21 12.27 -17.44
C LEU A 584 -34.30 11.05 -17.60
N VAL A 585 -33.28 11.14 -18.45
CA VAL A 585 -32.33 10.05 -18.69
C VAL A 585 -31.50 9.77 -17.44
N GLU A 586 -31.04 10.79 -16.73
CA GLU A 586 -30.31 10.63 -15.47
C GLU A 586 -31.15 9.95 -14.39
N SER A 587 -32.42 10.30 -14.27
CA SER A 587 -33.36 9.61 -13.38
C SER A 587 -33.57 8.15 -13.77
N ARG A 588 -33.74 7.86 -15.07
CA ARG A 588 -33.89 6.47 -15.55
C ARG A 588 -32.62 5.63 -15.37
N MET A 589 -31.44 6.23 -15.56
CA MET A 589 -30.16 5.57 -15.29
C MET A 589 -30.01 5.26 -13.80
N SER A 590 -30.37 6.22 -12.94
CA SER A 590 -30.40 6.06 -11.48
C SER A 590 -31.33 4.92 -11.06
N GLY A 591 -32.57 4.91 -11.58
CA GLY A 591 -33.54 3.85 -11.33
C GLY A 591 -33.08 2.48 -11.83
N TRP A 592 -32.47 2.42 -13.02
CA TRP A 592 -31.85 1.20 -13.55
C TRP A 592 -30.75 0.68 -12.62
N ALA A 593 -29.83 1.54 -12.19
CA ALA A 593 -28.69 1.13 -11.37
C ALA A 593 -29.14 0.59 -10.00
N VAL A 594 -30.11 1.26 -9.36
CA VAL A 594 -30.72 0.77 -8.11
C VAL A 594 -31.37 -0.59 -8.34
N HIS A 595 -32.18 -0.74 -9.40
CA HIS A 595 -32.82 -2.02 -9.71
C HIS A 595 -31.80 -3.13 -10.03
N PHE A 596 -30.76 -2.81 -10.79
CA PHE A 596 -29.69 -3.74 -11.14
C PHE A 596 -28.93 -4.23 -9.91
N VAL A 597 -28.49 -3.31 -9.03
CA VAL A 597 -27.77 -3.66 -7.80
C VAL A 597 -28.64 -4.48 -6.86
N THR A 598 -29.92 -4.12 -6.71
CA THR A 598 -30.88 -4.91 -5.93
C THR A 598 -31.04 -6.32 -6.51
N GLY A 599 -31.20 -6.46 -7.82
CA GLY A 599 -31.29 -7.77 -8.46
C GLY A 599 -30.01 -8.61 -8.33
N MET A 600 -28.83 -7.99 -8.38
CA MET A 600 -27.55 -8.70 -8.14
C MET A 600 -27.44 -9.18 -6.68
N ARG A 601 -27.97 -8.40 -5.72
CA ARG A 601 -28.06 -8.82 -4.31
C ARG A 601 -29.04 -9.97 -4.14
N GLU A 602 -30.21 -9.91 -4.76
CA GLU A 602 -31.21 -10.99 -4.73
C GLU A 602 -30.65 -12.30 -5.32
N LEU A 603 -29.96 -12.24 -6.47
CA LEU A 603 -29.28 -13.42 -7.06
C LEU A 603 -28.22 -14.01 -6.13
N ALA A 604 -27.44 -13.16 -5.48
CA ALA A 604 -26.48 -13.59 -4.47
C ALA A 604 -27.21 -14.24 -3.27
N GLU A 605 -28.31 -13.66 -2.79
CA GLU A 605 -29.14 -14.23 -1.73
C GLU A 605 -29.80 -15.57 -2.15
N GLU A 606 -30.04 -15.80 -3.44
CA GLU A 606 -30.52 -17.08 -3.98
C GLU A 606 -29.41 -18.13 -4.14
N GLY A 607 -28.15 -17.73 -3.97
CA GLY A 607 -26.96 -18.59 -3.97
C GLY A 607 -26.10 -18.51 -5.22
N ASP A 608 -26.47 -17.70 -6.23
CA ASP A 608 -25.68 -17.50 -7.46
C ASP A 608 -24.72 -16.29 -7.33
N HIS A 609 -23.78 -16.42 -6.40
CA HIS A 609 -22.81 -15.38 -6.10
C HIS A 609 -21.86 -15.08 -7.27
N LEU A 610 -21.57 -16.07 -8.12
CA LEU A 610 -20.69 -15.89 -9.26
C LEU A 610 -21.36 -15.06 -10.34
N ALA A 611 -22.63 -15.33 -10.67
CA ALA A 611 -23.39 -14.49 -11.59
C ALA A 611 -23.56 -13.07 -11.05
N GLY A 612 -23.83 -12.91 -9.74
CA GLY A 612 -23.92 -11.60 -9.09
C GLY A 612 -22.60 -10.81 -9.17
N ALA A 613 -21.48 -11.43 -8.80
CA ALA A 613 -20.16 -10.80 -8.85
C ALA A 613 -19.73 -10.46 -10.28
N GLY A 614 -19.96 -11.37 -11.24
CA GLY A 614 -19.70 -11.13 -12.66
C GLY A 614 -20.59 -10.02 -13.23
N GLY A 615 -21.86 -9.96 -12.82
CA GLY A 615 -22.77 -8.86 -13.15
C GLY A 615 -22.26 -7.51 -12.66
N MET A 616 -21.90 -7.42 -11.37
CA MET A 616 -21.31 -6.21 -10.79
C MET A 616 -20.03 -5.79 -11.51
N ALA A 617 -19.15 -6.73 -11.84
CA ALA A 617 -17.92 -6.44 -12.58
C ALA A 617 -18.19 -5.88 -13.99
N ARG A 618 -19.21 -6.38 -14.70
CA ARG A 618 -19.57 -5.91 -16.05
C ARG A 618 -20.10 -4.49 -16.08
N GLU A 619 -20.81 -4.08 -15.03
CA GLU A 619 -21.43 -2.76 -14.94
C GLU A 619 -20.69 -1.78 -14.02
N ALA A 620 -19.56 -2.19 -13.43
CA ALA A 620 -18.80 -1.37 -12.47
C ALA A 620 -18.55 0.06 -12.99
N ASP A 621 -18.09 0.21 -14.24
CA ASP A 621 -17.85 1.53 -14.85
C ASP A 621 -19.11 2.40 -14.93
N ASN A 622 -20.24 1.78 -15.32
CA ASN A 622 -21.52 2.48 -15.43
C ASN A 622 -22.04 2.86 -14.02
N LEU A 623 -21.93 1.95 -13.05
CA LEU A 623 -22.37 2.17 -11.68
C LEU A 623 -21.52 3.23 -10.96
N THR A 624 -20.20 3.22 -11.15
CA THR A 624 -19.29 4.25 -10.62
C THR A 624 -19.57 5.61 -11.25
N TRP A 625 -19.87 5.66 -12.56
CA TRP A 625 -20.29 6.91 -13.22
C TRP A 625 -21.58 7.48 -12.61
N ILE A 626 -22.59 6.62 -12.39
CA ILE A 626 -23.86 7.01 -11.75
C ILE A 626 -23.62 7.45 -10.30
N LEU A 627 -22.79 6.73 -9.55
CA LEU A 627 -22.44 7.08 -8.16
C LEU A 627 -21.76 8.46 -8.10
N ARG A 628 -20.86 8.77 -9.04
CA ARG A 628 -20.20 10.09 -9.14
C ARG A 628 -21.22 11.20 -9.36
N SER A 629 -22.06 11.05 -10.38
CA SER A 629 -23.09 12.02 -10.72
C SER A 629 -24.02 12.26 -9.53
N ALA A 630 -24.42 11.19 -8.83
CA ALA A 630 -25.23 11.30 -7.63
C ALA A 630 -24.53 12.06 -6.49
N CYS A 631 -23.22 11.89 -6.27
CA CYS A 631 -22.47 12.65 -5.27
C CYS A 631 -22.43 14.15 -5.61
N GLU A 632 -22.21 14.50 -6.88
CA GLU A 632 -22.19 15.88 -7.36
C GLU A 632 -23.58 16.53 -7.19
N THR A 633 -24.64 15.85 -7.61
CA THR A 633 -26.01 16.34 -7.46
C THR A 633 -26.40 16.46 -5.98
N ALA A 634 -26.11 15.48 -5.13
CA ALA A 634 -26.43 15.52 -3.71
C ALA A 634 -25.77 16.71 -2.98
N SER A 635 -24.56 17.10 -3.41
CA SER A 635 -23.82 18.23 -2.85
C SER A 635 -24.49 19.58 -3.13
N VAL A 636 -25.32 19.67 -4.17
CA VAL A 636 -26.04 20.88 -4.58
C VAL A 636 -27.52 20.81 -4.20
N THR A 637 -28.18 19.69 -4.47
CA THR A 637 -29.62 19.46 -4.26
C THR A 637 -29.88 18.00 -3.88
N PRO A 638 -29.89 17.67 -2.58
CA PRO A 638 -30.14 16.30 -2.12
C PRO A 638 -31.62 15.96 -2.25
N THR A 639 -31.97 15.07 -3.19
CA THR A 639 -33.31 14.49 -3.35
C THR A 639 -33.34 13.05 -2.82
N ASP A 640 -34.53 12.54 -2.49
CA ASP A 640 -34.69 11.15 -2.01
C ASP A 640 -34.19 10.12 -3.04
N GLU A 641 -34.37 10.40 -4.33
CA GLU A 641 -33.87 9.56 -5.43
C GLU A 641 -32.35 9.48 -5.44
N VAL A 642 -31.67 10.63 -5.41
CA VAL A 642 -30.19 10.68 -5.40
C VAL A 642 -29.62 10.00 -4.16
N VAL A 643 -30.26 10.20 -3.01
CA VAL A 643 -29.89 9.54 -1.75
C VAL A 643 -30.08 8.02 -1.84
N ALA A 644 -31.16 7.54 -2.46
CA ALA A 644 -31.38 6.12 -2.68
C ALA A 644 -30.29 5.50 -3.59
N VAL A 645 -29.86 6.23 -4.62
CA VAL A 645 -28.72 5.83 -5.46
C VAL A 645 -27.46 5.68 -4.62
N LEU A 646 -27.08 6.73 -3.88
CA LEU A 646 -25.87 6.73 -3.05
C LEU A 646 -25.85 5.56 -2.05
N THR A 647 -26.96 5.37 -1.33
CA THR A 647 -27.05 4.37 -0.25
C THR A 647 -27.22 2.94 -0.75
N THR A 648 -27.62 2.74 -2.01
CA THR A 648 -27.76 1.41 -2.62
C THR A 648 -26.50 1.00 -3.37
N LEU A 649 -25.94 1.89 -4.19
CA LEU A 649 -24.79 1.57 -5.05
C LEU A 649 -23.48 1.46 -4.25
N TYR A 650 -23.21 2.42 -3.36
CA TYR A 650 -21.94 2.46 -2.64
C TYR A 650 -21.62 1.16 -1.87
N PRO A 651 -22.49 0.60 -1.00
CA PRO A 651 -22.15 -0.62 -0.28
C PRO A 651 -21.92 -1.83 -1.21
N ALA A 652 -22.62 -1.89 -2.35
CA ALA A 652 -22.42 -2.96 -3.34
C ALA A 652 -21.11 -2.82 -4.11
N LEU A 653 -20.76 -1.60 -4.54
CA LEU A 653 -19.47 -1.30 -5.17
C LEU A 653 -18.30 -1.46 -4.19
N ALA A 654 -18.45 -1.04 -2.93
CA ALA A 654 -17.49 -1.26 -1.87
C ALA A 654 -17.20 -2.74 -1.64
N TYR A 655 -18.24 -3.59 -1.67
CA TYR A 655 -18.06 -5.03 -1.62
C TYR A 655 -17.31 -5.56 -2.86
N HIS A 656 -17.71 -5.13 -4.07
CA HIS A 656 -17.04 -5.51 -5.31
C HIS A 656 -15.55 -5.15 -5.30
N TRP A 657 -15.21 -3.92 -4.93
CA TRP A 657 -13.83 -3.45 -4.81
C TRP A 657 -13.05 -4.23 -3.75
N THR A 658 -13.64 -4.48 -2.58
CA THR A 658 -13.05 -5.28 -1.50
C THR A 658 -12.65 -6.68 -1.98
N VAL A 659 -13.55 -7.40 -2.66
CA VAL A 659 -13.27 -8.76 -3.19
C VAL A 659 -12.12 -8.76 -4.21
N ARG A 660 -11.85 -7.61 -4.84
CA ARG A 660 -10.80 -7.42 -5.83
C ARG A 660 -9.51 -6.83 -5.24
N GLY A 661 -9.43 -6.65 -3.92
CA GLY A 661 -8.29 -6.00 -3.25
C GLY A 661 -8.24 -4.48 -3.40
N LEU A 662 -9.29 -3.86 -3.98
CA LEU A 662 -9.37 -2.42 -4.27
C LEU A 662 -9.91 -1.62 -3.07
N HIS A 663 -9.41 -1.89 -1.85
CA HIS A 663 -9.88 -1.21 -0.63
C HIS A 663 -9.71 0.32 -0.64
N GLY A 664 -8.76 0.83 -1.43
CA GLY A 664 -8.57 2.28 -1.64
C GLY A 664 -9.79 2.95 -2.28
N GLU A 665 -10.39 2.31 -3.29
CA GLU A 665 -11.62 2.79 -3.92
C GLU A 665 -12.76 2.84 -2.91
N THR A 666 -12.95 1.76 -2.13
CA THR A 666 -13.96 1.73 -1.07
C THR A 666 -13.79 2.90 -0.10
N ARG A 667 -12.56 3.26 0.27
CA ARG A 667 -12.29 4.41 1.14
C ARG A 667 -12.58 5.75 0.49
N ALA A 668 -11.98 5.99 -0.67
CA ALA A 668 -12.11 7.26 -1.39
C ALA A 668 -13.59 7.59 -1.63
N TRP A 669 -14.35 6.60 -2.09
CA TRP A 669 -15.79 6.74 -2.28
C TRP A 669 -16.55 6.83 -0.96
N GLY A 670 -16.14 6.12 0.09
CA GLY A 670 -16.80 6.17 1.40
C GLY A 670 -16.80 7.57 2.02
N ALA A 671 -15.67 8.26 1.95
CA ALA A 671 -15.57 9.65 2.42
C ALA A 671 -16.48 10.56 1.58
N ARG A 672 -16.41 10.48 0.24
CA ARG A 672 -17.22 11.29 -0.68
C ARG A 672 -18.73 11.08 -0.47
N VAL A 673 -19.17 9.82 -0.43
CA VAL A 673 -20.58 9.44 -0.25
C VAL A 673 -21.09 9.90 1.11
N LEU A 674 -20.37 9.64 2.21
CA LEU A 674 -20.82 10.02 3.55
C LEU A 674 -20.89 11.53 3.74
N MET A 675 -20.03 12.31 3.09
CA MET A 675 -20.09 13.78 3.14
C MET A 675 -21.18 14.37 2.25
N ALA A 676 -21.58 13.68 1.18
CA ALA A 676 -22.67 14.10 0.30
C ALA A 676 -24.07 13.77 0.86
N LEU A 677 -24.17 12.79 1.77
CA LEU A 677 -25.45 12.38 2.34
C LEU A 677 -26.05 13.46 3.27
N PRO A 678 -27.37 13.73 3.17
CA PRO A 678 -28.06 14.61 4.10
C PRO A 678 -28.27 13.92 5.47
N ARG A 679 -29.04 14.55 6.35
CA ARG A 679 -29.47 13.89 7.59
C ARG A 679 -30.30 12.64 7.26
N PRO A 680 -30.12 11.53 8.01
CA PRO A 680 -30.92 10.33 7.79
C PRO A 680 -32.41 10.63 8.00
N PRO A 681 -33.31 9.95 7.26
CA PRO A 681 -34.75 10.10 7.44
C PRO A 681 -35.19 9.66 8.85
N GLU A 682 -36.22 10.31 9.40
CA GLU A 682 -36.69 10.03 10.77
C GLU A 682 -37.32 8.63 10.92
N ALA A 683 -38.07 8.18 9.91
CA ALA A 683 -38.79 6.91 9.95
C ALA A 683 -38.80 6.20 8.59
N PRO A 684 -37.63 5.81 8.04
CA PRO A 684 -37.58 5.03 6.81
C PRO A 684 -38.16 3.63 7.02
N ASP A 685 -38.61 3.02 5.92
CA ASP A 685 -38.85 1.58 5.90
C ASP A 685 -37.58 0.79 6.17
N ASP A 686 -37.71 -0.54 6.32
CA ASP A 686 -36.59 -1.39 6.70
C ASP A 686 -35.51 -1.49 5.61
N ALA A 687 -35.90 -1.53 4.33
CA ALA A 687 -34.94 -1.67 3.23
C ALA A 687 -34.08 -0.40 3.07
N VAL A 688 -34.71 0.77 3.11
CA VAL A 688 -34.02 2.07 3.09
C VAL A 688 -33.11 2.20 4.30
N ARG A 689 -33.61 1.84 5.50
CA ARG A 689 -32.80 1.86 6.73
C ARG A 689 -31.55 1.00 6.62
N GLU A 690 -31.68 -0.22 6.11
CA GLU A 690 -30.58 -1.17 5.98
C GLU A 690 -29.53 -0.69 4.97
N ASN A 691 -29.93 -0.09 3.85
CA ASN A 691 -29.01 0.50 2.87
C ASN A 691 -28.21 1.68 3.46
N TRP A 692 -28.88 2.56 4.21
CA TRP A 692 -28.21 3.64 4.94
C TRP A 692 -27.25 3.11 6.01
N GLN A 693 -27.68 2.11 6.79
CA GLN A 693 -26.84 1.49 7.82
C GLN A 693 -25.63 0.80 7.20
N ALA A 694 -25.79 0.06 6.10
CA ALA A 694 -24.70 -0.57 5.38
C ALA A 694 -23.69 0.48 4.88
N THR A 695 -24.18 1.56 4.25
CA THR A 695 -23.34 2.69 3.80
C THR A 695 -22.51 3.28 4.95
N ALA A 696 -23.16 3.56 6.08
CA ALA A 696 -22.49 4.12 7.25
C ALA A 696 -21.55 3.11 7.93
N ILE A 697 -21.89 1.82 8.00
CA ILE A 697 -21.03 0.78 8.58
C ILE A 697 -19.78 0.61 7.72
N VAL A 698 -19.93 0.47 6.40
CA VAL A 698 -18.79 0.33 5.48
C VAL A 698 -17.87 1.54 5.59
N GLY A 699 -18.41 2.76 5.56
CA GLY A 699 -17.59 3.97 5.72
C GLY A 699 -16.98 4.13 7.12
N ALA A 700 -17.68 3.73 8.20
CA ALA A 700 -17.13 3.75 9.55
C ALA A 700 -15.99 2.74 9.73
N VAL A 701 -16.16 1.52 9.23
CA VAL A 701 -15.14 0.46 9.30
C VAL A 701 -13.87 0.96 8.62
N HIS A 702 -13.98 1.42 7.39
CA HIS A 702 -12.84 1.91 6.61
C HIS A 702 -12.21 3.19 7.18
N GLY A 703 -13.03 4.16 7.63
CA GLY A 703 -12.54 5.39 8.26
C GLY A 703 -11.90 5.17 9.64
N MET A 704 -12.31 4.13 10.39
CA MET A 704 -11.64 3.73 11.64
C MET A 704 -10.27 3.12 11.37
N MET A 705 -10.11 2.40 10.25
CA MET A 705 -8.80 1.89 9.85
C MET A 705 -7.85 3.06 9.66
N THR A 706 -8.29 4.10 8.94
CA THR A 706 -7.42 5.20 8.50
C THR A 706 -7.23 6.36 9.47
N GLY A 707 -7.90 6.31 10.63
CA GLY A 707 -7.90 7.45 11.55
C GLY A 707 -8.67 8.67 11.02
N GLU A 708 -9.52 8.49 10.00
CA GLU A 708 -10.39 9.55 9.45
C GLU A 708 -11.57 9.84 10.39
N LEU A 709 -11.27 10.50 11.51
CA LEU A 709 -12.23 10.75 12.58
C LEU A 709 -13.50 11.47 12.11
N ARG A 710 -13.40 12.31 11.06
CA ARG A 710 -14.56 12.99 10.47
C ARG A 710 -15.51 12.01 9.79
N VAL A 711 -15.00 11.07 9.00
CA VAL A 711 -15.79 10.02 8.34
C VAL A 711 -16.46 9.14 9.39
N VAL A 712 -15.69 8.71 10.40
CA VAL A 712 -16.22 7.90 11.51
C VAL A 712 -17.30 8.66 12.28
N ALA A 713 -17.11 9.94 12.56
CA ALA A 713 -18.09 10.76 13.26
C ALA A 713 -19.39 10.92 12.47
N THR A 714 -19.30 11.19 11.16
CA THR A 714 -20.46 11.30 10.26
C THR A 714 -21.22 9.98 10.16
N ALA A 715 -20.50 8.87 9.96
CA ALA A 715 -21.12 7.55 9.93
C ALA A 715 -21.83 7.23 11.25
N ARG A 716 -21.20 7.49 12.41
CA ARG A 716 -21.84 7.31 13.72
C ARG A 716 -23.02 8.24 13.93
N PHE A 717 -23.01 9.45 13.37
CA PHE A 717 -24.16 10.35 13.42
C PHE A 717 -25.36 9.75 12.67
N ILE A 718 -25.13 9.25 11.44
CA ILE A 718 -26.14 8.56 10.63
C ILE A 718 -26.69 7.33 11.38
N LEU A 719 -25.81 6.47 11.88
CA LEU A 719 -26.21 5.27 12.61
C LEU A 719 -27.04 5.59 13.86
N ARG A 720 -26.73 6.65 14.60
CA ARG A 720 -27.54 7.06 15.78
C ARG A 720 -28.96 7.45 15.39
N GLY A 721 -29.15 8.10 14.25
CA GLY A 721 -30.48 8.48 13.76
C GLY A 721 -31.33 7.28 13.34
N LEU A 722 -30.70 6.18 12.92
CA LEU A 722 -31.39 5.03 12.34
C LEU A 722 -31.53 3.83 13.28
N HIS A 723 -30.63 3.69 14.25
CA HIS A 723 -30.50 2.49 15.06
C HIS A 723 -31.71 2.22 15.97
N ARG A 724 -32.25 1.00 15.92
CA ARG A 724 -33.34 0.53 16.77
C ARG A 724 -32.81 -0.43 17.83
N ALA A 725 -32.47 0.12 19.00
CA ALA A 725 -31.88 -0.63 20.11
C ALA A 725 -32.62 -1.92 20.50
N ARG A 726 -33.95 -1.95 20.36
CA ARG A 726 -34.78 -3.14 20.66
C ARG A 726 -34.53 -4.34 19.73
N LEU A 727 -33.98 -4.11 18.53
CA LEU A 727 -33.71 -5.13 17.51
C LEU A 727 -32.23 -5.51 17.44
N THR A 728 -31.40 -5.02 18.37
CA THR A 728 -29.95 -5.24 18.38
C THR A 728 -29.54 -6.70 18.29
N PHE A 729 -30.36 -7.62 18.82
CA PHE A 729 -30.07 -9.06 18.83
C PHE A 729 -30.92 -9.87 17.84
N ASP A 730 -31.74 -9.17 17.04
CA ASP A 730 -32.70 -9.77 16.10
C ASP A 730 -32.38 -9.45 14.64
N ARG A 731 -31.49 -8.47 14.37
CA ARG A 731 -31.08 -8.08 13.01
C ARG A 731 -29.60 -7.72 12.94
N ALA A 732 -28.92 -8.20 11.90
CA ALA A 732 -27.50 -7.99 11.67
C ALA A 732 -27.12 -6.49 11.56
N SER A 733 -27.86 -5.72 10.78
CA SER A 733 -27.65 -4.27 10.60
C SER A 733 -27.75 -3.50 11.92
N GLU A 734 -28.69 -3.87 12.78
CA GLU A 734 -28.89 -3.27 14.10
C GLU A 734 -27.79 -3.69 15.09
N PHE A 735 -27.37 -4.95 15.04
CA PHE A 735 -26.24 -5.45 15.83
C PHE A 735 -24.95 -4.71 15.48
N LEU A 736 -24.61 -4.63 14.20
CA LEU A 736 -23.41 -3.94 13.70
C LEU A 736 -23.48 -2.44 14.02
N SER A 737 -24.65 -1.82 13.88
CA SER A 737 -24.89 -0.43 14.32
C SER A 737 -24.61 -0.26 15.81
N ALA A 738 -25.11 -1.14 16.67
CA ALA A 738 -24.88 -1.07 18.11
C ALA A 738 -23.40 -1.21 18.47
N VAL A 739 -22.67 -2.09 17.78
CA VAL A 739 -21.22 -2.24 17.97
C VAL A 739 -20.47 -0.98 17.51
N ALA A 740 -20.77 -0.46 16.33
CA ALA A 740 -20.18 0.78 15.80
C ALA A 740 -20.51 2.00 16.67
N LEU A 741 -21.67 2.00 17.34
CA LEU A 741 -22.11 3.06 18.25
C LEU A 741 -21.60 2.89 19.69
N ALA A 742 -20.93 1.78 20.01
CA ALA A 742 -20.40 1.56 21.35
C ALA A 742 -19.48 2.74 21.77
N PRO A 743 -19.60 3.25 23.01
CA PRO A 743 -18.81 4.40 23.46
C PRO A 743 -17.36 4.04 23.76
N ASN A 744 -17.06 2.75 23.97
CA ASN A 744 -15.72 2.21 24.18
C ASN A 744 -15.68 0.71 23.86
N ALA A 745 -14.46 0.18 23.71
CA ALA A 745 -14.23 -1.22 23.38
C ALA A 745 -14.88 -2.19 24.37
N ILE A 746 -14.87 -1.89 25.68
CA ILE A 746 -15.47 -2.77 26.70
C ILE A 746 -16.97 -2.95 26.46
N ARG A 747 -17.68 -1.87 26.15
CA ARG A 747 -19.12 -1.93 25.83
C ARG A 747 -19.37 -2.70 24.53
N GLY A 748 -18.55 -2.49 23.51
CA GLY A 748 -18.61 -3.25 22.25
C GLY A 748 -18.40 -4.75 22.49
N TYR A 749 -17.36 -5.12 23.25
CA TYR A 749 -17.07 -6.52 23.59
C TYR A 749 -18.18 -7.17 24.38
N ARG A 750 -18.84 -6.43 25.29
CA ARG A 750 -20.01 -6.93 26.01
C ARG A 750 -21.17 -7.24 25.06
N LEU A 751 -21.46 -6.36 24.10
CA LEU A 751 -22.52 -6.60 23.10
C LEU A 751 -22.21 -7.86 22.27
N ILE A 752 -20.98 -7.98 21.79
CA ILE A 752 -20.51 -9.16 21.05
C ILE A 752 -20.67 -10.45 21.87
N CYS A 753 -20.22 -10.44 23.12
CA CYS A 753 -20.33 -11.61 24.00
C CYS A 753 -21.78 -12.01 24.31
N LEU A 754 -22.67 -11.02 24.50
CA LEU A 754 -24.10 -11.26 24.71
C LEU A 754 -24.74 -11.85 23.46
N ALA A 755 -24.59 -11.19 22.30
CA ALA A 755 -25.13 -11.67 21.03
C ALA A 755 -24.70 -13.11 20.72
N ALA A 756 -23.42 -13.42 20.90
CA ALA A 756 -22.87 -14.77 20.67
C ALA A 756 -23.41 -15.85 21.62
N GLY A 757 -24.08 -15.48 22.73
CA GLY A 757 -24.66 -16.42 23.69
C GLY A 757 -26.19 -16.40 23.75
N THR A 758 -26.84 -15.30 23.37
CA THR A 758 -28.27 -15.06 23.61
C THR A 758 -29.06 -14.62 22.38
N ALA A 759 -28.43 -14.31 21.25
CA ALA A 759 -29.17 -13.94 20.04
C ALA A 759 -29.97 -15.14 19.52
N SER A 760 -31.26 -14.91 19.27
CA SER A 760 -32.15 -15.87 18.62
C SER A 760 -31.99 -15.88 17.11
N ASP A 761 -31.55 -14.76 16.53
CA ASP A 761 -31.22 -14.67 15.11
C ASP A 761 -29.85 -15.31 14.83
N ASP A 762 -29.83 -16.24 13.87
CA ASP A 762 -28.65 -17.04 13.58
C ASP A 762 -27.53 -16.21 12.93
N GLU A 763 -27.88 -15.19 12.15
CA GLU A 763 -26.95 -14.29 11.48
C GLU A 763 -26.24 -13.37 12.48
N VAL A 764 -27.01 -12.73 13.37
CA VAL A 764 -26.45 -11.96 14.49
C VAL A 764 -25.54 -12.83 15.34
N ARG A 765 -25.98 -14.06 15.67
CA ARG A 765 -25.18 -14.98 16.48
C ARG A 765 -23.87 -15.35 15.76
N ALA A 766 -23.91 -15.63 14.47
CA ALA A 766 -22.71 -15.96 13.68
C ALA A 766 -21.74 -14.78 13.60
N LEU A 767 -22.21 -13.58 13.27
CA LEU A 767 -21.40 -12.35 13.28
C LEU A 767 -20.76 -12.11 14.66
N ALA A 768 -21.53 -12.28 15.73
CA ALA A 768 -21.03 -12.12 17.09
C ALA A 768 -20.00 -13.20 17.47
N LEU A 769 -20.19 -14.45 17.07
CA LEU A 769 -19.21 -15.53 17.26
C LEU A 769 -17.92 -15.25 16.48
N THR A 770 -18.03 -14.71 15.26
CA THR A 770 -16.89 -14.25 14.46
C THR A 770 -16.08 -13.20 15.19
N MET A 771 -16.71 -12.12 15.63
CA MET A 771 -16.03 -11.07 16.37
C MET A 771 -15.45 -11.60 17.70
N ARG A 772 -16.18 -12.46 18.41
CA ARG A 772 -15.73 -13.04 19.69
C ARG A 772 -14.55 -13.99 19.50
N SER A 773 -14.50 -14.72 18.38
CA SER A 773 -13.37 -15.59 18.02
C SER A 773 -12.08 -14.79 17.96
N HIS A 774 -12.03 -13.70 17.18
CA HIS A 774 -10.85 -12.84 17.08
C HIS A 774 -10.48 -12.22 18.44
N LEU A 775 -11.46 -11.79 19.24
CA LEU A 775 -11.20 -11.28 20.59
C LEU A 775 -10.56 -12.32 21.52
N ARG A 776 -11.03 -13.58 21.44
CA ARG A 776 -10.47 -14.69 22.22
C ARG A 776 -9.09 -15.10 21.73
N GLU A 777 -8.88 -15.12 20.41
CA GLU A 777 -7.58 -15.36 19.78
C GLU A 777 -6.54 -14.39 20.31
N ASN A 778 -6.82 -13.08 20.23
CA ASN A 778 -5.94 -12.01 20.69
C ASN A 778 -5.65 -12.08 22.21
N ARG A 779 -6.58 -12.65 22.99
CA ARG A 779 -6.39 -12.93 24.42
C ARG A 779 -5.64 -14.23 24.70
N GLY A 780 -5.19 -14.93 23.68
CA GLY A 780 -4.49 -16.21 23.78
C GLY A 780 -5.39 -17.35 24.25
N LEU A 781 -6.69 -17.27 23.97
CA LEU A 781 -7.69 -18.30 24.26
C LEU A 781 -8.01 -19.08 22.98
N LEU A 782 -6.99 -19.70 22.38
CA LEU A 782 -7.07 -20.32 21.05
C LEU A 782 -8.11 -21.45 20.94
N GLY A 783 -8.24 -22.29 21.98
CA GLY A 783 -9.27 -23.35 22.00
C GLY A 783 -10.70 -22.79 21.98
N PRO A 784 -11.07 -21.88 22.90
CA PRO A 784 -12.34 -21.15 22.84
C PRO A 784 -12.56 -20.35 21.55
N ALA A 785 -11.52 -19.72 21.00
CA ALA A 785 -11.58 -18.99 19.73
C ALA A 785 -11.92 -19.94 18.58
N LEU A 786 -11.19 -21.05 18.46
CA LEU A 786 -11.43 -22.08 17.45
C LEU A 786 -12.85 -22.66 17.53
N ARG A 787 -13.41 -22.87 18.74
CA ARG A 787 -14.80 -23.32 18.87
C ARG A 787 -15.81 -22.30 18.35
N ASP A 788 -15.61 -21.02 18.64
CA ASP A 788 -16.46 -19.96 18.08
C ASP A 788 -16.29 -19.89 16.56
N SER A 789 -15.06 -20.06 16.06
CA SER A 789 -14.75 -20.08 14.63
C SER A 789 -15.37 -21.29 13.88
N ILE A 790 -15.38 -22.47 14.49
CA ILE A 790 -16.06 -23.61 13.87
C ILE A 790 -17.58 -23.40 13.89
N ALA A 791 -18.14 -22.94 15.01
CA ALA A 791 -19.60 -22.75 15.15
C ALA A 791 -20.16 -21.68 14.19
N SER A 792 -19.45 -20.56 13.99
CA SER A 792 -19.86 -19.55 13.00
C SER A 792 -19.63 -20.06 11.56
N GLY A 793 -18.57 -20.85 11.31
CA GLY A 793 -18.32 -21.46 10.00
C GLY A 793 -19.37 -22.46 9.56
N GLU A 794 -19.87 -23.29 10.47
CA GLU A 794 -20.96 -24.25 10.20
C GLU A 794 -22.27 -23.55 9.81
N TRP A 795 -22.50 -22.35 10.34
CA TRP A 795 -23.61 -21.53 9.90
C TRP A 795 -23.30 -20.91 8.54
N LEU A 796 -22.12 -20.31 8.37
CA LEU A 796 -21.74 -19.60 7.15
C LEU A 796 -21.75 -20.54 5.93
N ALA A 797 -21.27 -21.77 6.08
CA ALA A 797 -21.28 -22.80 5.04
C ALA A 797 -22.68 -23.27 4.61
N ARG A 798 -23.69 -23.09 5.49
CA ARG A 798 -25.10 -23.38 5.18
C ARG A 798 -25.89 -22.13 4.82
N SER A 799 -25.29 -20.95 5.01
CA SER A 799 -25.91 -19.66 4.76
C SER A 799 -25.76 -19.26 3.29
N ARG A 800 -26.58 -18.31 2.87
CA ARG A 800 -26.55 -17.69 1.53
C ARG A 800 -25.49 -16.57 1.43
N TYR A 801 -24.44 -16.63 2.24
CA TYR A 801 -23.40 -15.61 2.24
C TYR A 801 -22.37 -15.87 1.17
N ALA A 802 -21.82 -14.76 0.64
CA ALA A 802 -20.91 -14.81 -0.48
C ALA A 802 -19.65 -15.67 -0.21
N PRO A 803 -19.15 -16.43 -1.22
CA PRO A 803 -17.99 -17.31 -1.10
C PRO A 803 -16.74 -16.62 -0.58
N TRP A 804 -16.61 -15.31 -0.81
CA TRP A 804 -15.50 -14.52 -0.26
C TRP A 804 -15.49 -14.54 1.26
N PHE A 805 -16.64 -14.29 1.93
CA PHE A 805 -16.71 -14.35 3.38
C PHE A 805 -16.41 -15.76 3.90
N GLN A 806 -16.85 -16.79 3.18
CA GLN A 806 -16.51 -18.18 3.50
C GLN A 806 -15.00 -18.44 3.36
N GLY A 807 -14.38 -17.96 2.30
CA GLY A 807 -12.94 -18.10 2.07
C GLY A 807 -12.10 -17.40 3.13
N MET A 808 -12.42 -16.14 3.43
CA MET A 808 -11.78 -15.38 4.52
C MET A 808 -11.99 -16.06 5.88
N TRP A 809 -13.15 -16.68 6.08
CA TRP A 809 -13.41 -17.45 7.28
C TRP A 809 -12.53 -18.70 7.40
N GLN A 810 -12.37 -19.46 6.31
CA GLN A 810 -11.43 -20.58 6.27
C GLN A 810 -9.99 -20.12 6.57
N SER A 811 -9.59 -18.93 6.13
CA SER A 811 -8.30 -18.34 6.47
C SER A 811 -8.13 -18.17 8.00
N SER A 812 -9.09 -17.51 8.66
CA SER A 812 -9.07 -17.34 10.13
C SER A 812 -9.06 -18.67 10.87
N THR A 813 -9.91 -19.63 10.48
CA THR A 813 -9.95 -20.96 11.10
C THR A 813 -8.64 -21.73 10.88
N GLY A 814 -8.05 -21.65 9.69
CA GLY A 814 -6.78 -22.28 9.35
C GLY A 814 -5.64 -21.74 10.20
N SER A 815 -5.60 -20.41 10.37
CA SER A 815 -4.65 -19.71 11.26
C SER A 815 -4.77 -20.20 12.70
N LEU A 816 -5.99 -20.34 13.24
CA LEU A 816 -6.20 -20.86 14.59
C LEU A 816 -5.71 -22.30 14.76
N TYR A 817 -5.86 -23.16 13.74
CA TYR A 817 -5.26 -24.50 13.75
C TYR A 817 -3.73 -24.45 13.70
N ALA A 818 -3.16 -23.64 12.81
CA ALA A 818 -1.72 -23.53 12.61
C ALA A 818 -1.00 -23.00 13.87
N GLN A 819 -1.57 -21.98 14.52
CA GLN A 819 -1.06 -21.44 15.79
C GLN A 819 -0.97 -22.49 16.91
N GLN A 820 -1.84 -23.50 16.88
CA GLN A 820 -1.87 -24.60 17.85
C GLN A 820 -1.03 -25.80 17.42
N GLY A 821 -0.28 -25.71 16.33
CA GLY A 821 0.50 -26.82 15.77
C GLY A 821 -0.33 -27.92 15.12
N ARG A 822 -1.61 -27.66 14.81
CA ARG A 822 -2.53 -28.65 14.20
C ARG A 822 -2.48 -28.56 12.67
N TYR A 823 -1.29 -28.77 12.09
CA TYR A 823 -0.98 -28.45 10.70
C TYR A 823 -1.85 -29.18 9.67
N ALA A 824 -2.11 -30.48 9.85
CA ALA A 824 -2.97 -31.23 8.92
C ALA A 824 -4.40 -30.62 8.81
N ALA A 825 -4.97 -30.18 9.93
CA ALA A 825 -6.25 -29.49 9.94
C ALA A 825 -6.15 -28.12 9.27
N ALA A 826 -5.13 -27.32 9.64
CA ALA A 826 -4.87 -26.02 9.03
C ALA A 826 -4.74 -26.10 7.50
N ALA A 827 -3.91 -27.02 6.98
CA ALA A 827 -3.71 -27.22 5.55
C ALA A 827 -5.00 -27.62 4.82
N SER A 828 -5.84 -28.45 5.44
CA SER A 828 -7.15 -28.80 4.87
C SER A 828 -8.08 -27.59 4.80
N THR A 829 -8.08 -26.75 5.83
CA THR A 829 -8.91 -25.54 5.92
C THR A 829 -8.45 -24.49 4.90
N TYR A 830 -7.14 -24.22 4.79
CA TYR A 830 -6.60 -23.27 3.81
C TYR A 830 -6.93 -23.64 2.37
N ARG A 831 -6.88 -24.94 2.00
CA ARG A 831 -7.26 -25.39 0.65
C ARG A 831 -8.71 -25.09 0.29
N VAL A 832 -9.63 -25.23 1.25
CA VAL A 832 -11.03 -24.85 1.05
C VAL A 832 -11.14 -23.34 0.82
N GLY A 833 -10.40 -22.54 1.60
CA GLY A 833 -10.34 -21.08 1.40
C GLY A 833 -9.82 -20.68 0.02
N ILE A 834 -8.73 -21.30 -0.43
CA ILE A 834 -8.10 -21.06 -1.75
C ILE A 834 -9.08 -21.36 -2.88
N ASP A 835 -9.80 -22.49 -2.83
CA ASP A 835 -10.81 -22.83 -3.85
C ASP A 835 -11.97 -21.81 -3.87
N LEU A 836 -12.50 -21.43 -2.71
CA LEU A 836 -13.59 -20.46 -2.62
C LEU A 836 -13.20 -19.07 -3.16
N LEU A 837 -12.00 -18.58 -2.81
CA LEU A 837 -11.48 -17.29 -3.23
C LEU A 837 -11.05 -17.30 -4.71
N GLY A 838 -10.50 -18.42 -5.18
CA GLY A 838 -10.09 -18.62 -6.57
C GLY A 838 -11.26 -18.51 -7.56
N ARG A 839 -12.44 -19.03 -7.18
CA ARG A 839 -13.67 -18.91 -8.01
C ARG A 839 -14.14 -17.46 -8.20
N LEU A 840 -13.75 -16.56 -7.29
CA LEU A 840 -14.08 -15.13 -7.36
C LEU A 840 -12.96 -14.29 -7.98
N HIS A 841 -11.86 -14.91 -8.40
CA HIS A 841 -10.66 -14.22 -8.85
C HIS A 841 -10.12 -13.23 -7.80
N ALA A 842 -10.23 -13.56 -6.51
CA ALA A 842 -9.61 -12.83 -5.41
C ALA A 842 -8.12 -13.20 -5.33
N VAL A 843 -7.33 -12.73 -6.31
CA VAL A 843 -5.96 -13.19 -6.58
C VAL A 843 -5.02 -12.96 -5.39
N GLU A 844 -5.09 -11.78 -4.76
CA GLU A 844 -4.22 -11.44 -3.63
C GLU A 844 -4.54 -12.30 -2.40
N ASP A 845 -5.83 -12.47 -2.06
CA ASP A 845 -6.26 -13.35 -0.98
C ASP A 845 -5.79 -14.79 -1.21
N VAL A 846 -5.93 -15.30 -2.44
CA VAL A 846 -5.48 -16.65 -2.81
C VAL A 846 -3.97 -16.80 -2.59
N ARG A 847 -3.17 -15.85 -3.08
CA ARG A 847 -1.71 -15.88 -2.92
C ARG A 847 -1.29 -15.86 -1.46
N GLN A 848 -1.94 -15.03 -0.65
CA GLN A 848 -1.67 -14.97 0.78
C GLN A 848 -2.00 -16.30 1.48
N LEU A 849 -3.17 -16.89 1.22
CA LEU A 849 -3.55 -18.19 1.77
C LEU A 849 -2.61 -19.31 1.31
N GLN A 850 -2.14 -19.26 0.05
CA GLN A 850 -1.15 -20.20 -0.45
C GLN A 850 0.18 -20.09 0.30
N THR A 851 0.60 -18.89 0.69
CA THR A 851 1.82 -18.72 1.51
C THR A 851 1.65 -19.36 2.90
N PHE A 852 0.50 -19.15 3.54
CA PHE A 852 0.20 -19.80 4.83
C PHE A 852 0.11 -21.32 4.69
N LEU A 853 -0.47 -21.82 3.59
CA LEU A 853 -0.51 -23.24 3.29
C LEU A 853 0.90 -23.82 3.11
N ALA A 854 1.77 -23.16 2.35
CA ALA A 854 3.15 -23.59 2.13
C ALA A 854 3.94 -23.69 3.44
N LEU A 855 3.88 -22.65 4.29
CA LEU A 855 4.49 -22.65 5.62
C LEU A 855 3.94 -23.76 6.53
N THR A 856 2.61 -23.95 6.52
CA THR A 856 1.94 -25.01 7.28
C THR A 856 2.37 -26.40 6.82
N LEU A 857 2.50 -26.62 5.51
CA LEU A 857 2.96 -27.89 4.93
C LEU A 857 4.42 -28.17 5.27
N LEU A 858 5.30 -27.15 5.27
CA LEU A 858 6.68 -27.29 5.76
C LEU A 858 6.70 -27.66 7.25
N ALA A 859 5.89 -27.00 8.07
CA ALA A 859 5.78 -27.28 9.49
C ALA A 859 5.28 -28.71 9.78
N ASP A 860 4.39 -29.25 8.92
CA ASP A 860 3.90 -30.63 8.96
C ASP A 860 4.90 -31.67 8.39
N GLY A 861 6.01 -31.21 7.79
CA GLY A 861 7.00 -32.07 7.13
C GLY A 861 6.63 -32.53 5.70
N ARG A 862 5.59 -31.96 5.09
CA ARG A 862 5.10 -32.27 3.73
C ARG A 862 5.81 -31.43 2.67
N VAL A 863 7.13 -31.53 2.63
CA VAL A 863 8.05 -30.66 1.86
C VAL A 863 7.73 -30.61 0.37
N ALA A 864 7.45 -31.75 -0.27
CA ALA A 864 7.16 -31.80 -1.70
C ALA A 864 5.85 -31.08 -2.07
N GLU A 865 4.87 -31.04 -1.16
CA GLU A 865 3.63 -30.29 -1.36
C GLU A 865 3.87 -28.80 -1.16
N ALA A 866 4.60 -28.43 -0.11
CA ALA A 866 4.95 -27.03 0.15
C ALA A 866 5.69 -26.40 -1.04
N ARG A 867 6.63 -27.13 -1.67
CA ARG A 867 7.35 -26.66 -2.86
C ARG A 867 6.42 -26.33 -4.02
N ARG A 868 5.38 -27.15 -4.25
CA ARG A 868 4.40 -26.89 -5.33
C ARG A 868 3.55 -25.67 -5.06
N GLU A 869 3.09 -25.49 -3.82
CA GLU A 869 2.31 -24.31 -3.45
C GLU A 869 3.18 -23.04 -3.53
N LEU A 870 4.44 -23.11 -3.08
CA LEU A 870 5.37 -21.99 -3.11
C LEU A 870 5.70 -21.55 -4.54
N ALA A 871 5.92 -22.50 -5.47
CA ALA A 871 6.22 -22.21 -6.87
C ALA A 871 5.12 -21.38 -7.56
N VAL A 872 3.85 -21.55 -7.18
CA VAL A 872 2.73 -20.75 -7.73
C VAL A 872 2.82 -19.28 -7.32
N ILE A 873 3.39 -19.01 -6.13
CA ILE A 873 3.48 -17.67 -5.53
C ILE A 873 4.75 -16.97 -6.00
N THR A 874 5.86 -17.69 -6.01
CA THR A 874 7.18 -17.15 -6.30
C THR A 874 7.50 -17.17 -7.79
N ASP A 875 6.82 -17.96 -8.61
CA ASP A 875 7.22 -18.16 -10.02
C ASP A 875 8.68 -18.66 -10.08
N ASP A 876 8.99 -19.63 -9.21
CA ASP A 876 10.29 -20.29 -9.02
C ASP A 876 11.47 -19.37 -8.62
N TRP A 877 11.29 -18.52 -7.61
CA TRP A 877 12.40 -17.74 -7.01
C TRP A 877 13.60 -18.61 -6.62
N GLU A 878 14.78 -18.17 -7.03
CA GLU A 878 16.06 -18.66 -6.52
C GLU A 878 16.37 -18.06 -5.13
N LEU A 879 17.22 -18.73 -4.34
CA LEU A 879 17.51 -18.32 -2.96
C LEU A 879 18.22 -16.95 -2.89
N ASP A 880 18.96 -16.60 -3.93
CA ASP A 880 19.69 -15.34 -4.04
C ASP A 880 18.82 -14.17 -4.51
N ILE A 881 17.54 -14.38 -4.84
CA ILE A 881 16.65 -13.34 -5.37
C ILE A 881 16.67 -12.07 -4.52
N GLU A 882 17.24 -11.01 -5.08
CA GLU A 882 17.31 -9.72 -4.41
C GLU A 882 16.01 -8.97 -4.62
N ASP A 883 15.39 -8.59 -3.50
CA ASP A 883 14.25 -7.68 -3.48
C ASP A 883 13.06 -8.11 -4.36
N PRO A 884 12.45 -9.28 -4.08
CA PRO A 884 11.28 -9.70 -4.82
C PRO A 884 10.10 -8.76 -4.61
N GLN A 885 9.31 -8.67 -5.66
CA GLN A 885 8.43 -7.57 -5.92
C GLN A 885 6.97 -7.97 -5.84
N GLY A 886 6.14 -7.11 -5.23
CA GLY A 886 4.75 -7.38 -4.92
C GLY A 886 4.38 -7.11 -3.46
N ASN A 887 3.16 -7.45 -3.10
CA ASN A 887 2.59 -7.19 -1.78
C ASN A 887 3.49 -7.73 -0.66
N PRO A 888 3.99 -6.88 0.27
CA PRO A 888 4.87 -7.32 1.35
C PRO A 888 4.24 -8.40 2.23
N GLU A 889 2.90 -8.41 2.42
CA GLU A 889 2.20 -9.47 3.18
C GLU A 889 2.25 -10.84 2.50
N VAL A 890 2.55 -10.90 1.20
CA VAL A 890 2.77 -12.14 0.44
C VAL A 890 4.26 -12.41 0.29
N THR A 891 5.01 -11.42 -0.18
CA THR A 891 6.43 -11.50 -0.52
C THR A 891 7.32 -11.83 0.68
N GLY A 892 7.13 -11.15 1.81
CA GLY A 892 7.94 -11.37 3.01
C GLY A 892 7.78 -12.78 3.59
N PRO A 893 6.55 -13.25 3.85
CA PRO A 893 6.32 -14.64 4.27
C PRO A 893 6.75 -15.68 3.22
N ALA A 894 6.65 -15.39 1.92
CA ALA A 894 7.13 -16.28 0.85
C ALA A 894 8.67 -16.40 0.88
N LEU A 895 9.41 -15.31 1.05
CA LEU A 895 10.86 -15.33 1.25
C LEU A 895 11.26 -16.12 2.50
N LEU A 896 10.54 -15.95 3.61
CA LEU A 896 10.75 -16.77 4.80
C LEU A 896 10.51 -18.26 4.47
N CYS A 897 9.47 -18.58 3.71
CA CYS A 897 9.18 -19.95 3.27
C CYS A 897 10.30 -20.53 2.39
N VAL A 898 10.88 -19.73 1.49
CA VAL A 898 12.06 -20.10 0.68
C VAL A 898 13.26 -20.42 1.59
N ALA A 899 13.54 -19.56 2.59
CA ALA A 899 14.63 -19.80 3.55
C ALA A 899 14.41 -21.08 4.37
N GLU A 900 13.19 -21.32 4.85
CA GLU A 900 12.84 -22.56 5.57
C GLU A 900 12.98 -23.80 4.69
N LEU A 901 12.63 -23.70 3.40
CA LEU A 901 12.80 -24.79 2.44
C LEU A 901 14.29 -25.08 2.20
N ALA A 902 15.13 -24.04 2.06
CA ALA A 902 16.58 -24.18 1.90
C ALA A 902 17.24 -24.87 3.11
N LEU A 903 16.78 -24.60 4.33
CA LEU A 903 17.20 -25.33 5.54
C LEU A 903 16.87 -26.83 5.48
N VAL A 904 15.74 -27.19 4.86
CA VAL A 904 15.34 -28.59 4.68
C VAL A 904 16.17 -29.28 3.60
N ASP A 905 16.49 -28.54 2.54
CA ASP A 905 17.29 -29.03 1.41
C ASP A 905 18.79 -29.16 1.74
N GLY A 906 19.24 -28.66 2.90
CA GLY A 906 20.62 -28.75 3.36
C GLY A 906 21.56 -27.76 2.68
N VAL A 907 21.04 -26.63 2.23
CA VAL A 907 21.82 -25.50 1.71
C VAL A 907 22.72 -24.92 2.83
N PRO A 908 23.93 -24.41 2.54
CA PRO A 908 24.83 -23.87 3.56
C PRO A 908 24.17 -22.78 4.43
N ASP A 909 24.37 -22.88 5.75
CA ASP A 909 23.71 -22.02 6.75
C ASP A 909 23.90 -20.51 6.48
N ALA A 910 25.05 -20.09 5.93
CA ALA A 910 25.33 -18.69 5.61
C ALA A 910 24.42 -18.13 4.49
N GLU A 911 24.13 -18.93 3.46
CA GLU A 911 23.23 -18.55 2.37
C GLU A 911 21.79 -18.47 2.88
N VAL A 912 21.39 -19.42 3.72
CA VAL A 912 20.07 -19.45 4.33
C VAL A 912 19.86 -18.30 5.32
N ALA A 913 20.88 -17.96 6.13
CA ALA A 913 20.85 -16.80 7.01
C ALA A 913 20.60 -15.51 6.23
N THR A 914 21.26 -15.36 5.07
CA THR A 914 21.06 -14.21 4.19
C THR A 914 19.60 -14.10 3.73
N ALA A 915 18.97 -15.22 3.38
CA ALA A 915 17.56 -15.27 2.97
C ALA A 915 16.60 -14.89 4.13
N PHE A 916 16.83 -15.36 5.36
CA PHE A 916 16.04 -14.93 6.53
C PHE A 916 16.19 -13.43 6.82
N ALA A 917 17.43 -12.93 6.81
CA ALA A 917 17.69 -11.50 6.99
C ALA A 917 17.01 -10.67 5.89
N ARG A 918 16.98 -11.17 4.65
CA ARG A 918 16.28 -10.52 3.53
C ARG A 918 14.76 -10.50 3.76
N ALA A 919 14.15 -11.62 4.15
CA ALA A 919 12.72 -11.70 4.45
C ALA A 919 12.29 -10.69 5.54
N ALA A 920 13.09 -10.57 6.62
CA ALA A 920 12.85 -9.59 7.67
C ALA A 920 13.01 -8.14 7.17
N ARG A 921 14.05 -7.87 6.37
CA ARG A 921 14.29 -6.54 5.78
C ARG A 921 13.17 -6.08 4.86
N VAL A 922 12.69 -6.95 3.95
CA VAL A 922 11.56 -6.66 3.06
C VAL A 922 10.32 -6.27 3.87
N MET A 923 9.97 -7.06 4.89
CA MET A 923 8.84 -6.70 5.76
C MET A 923 9.06 -5.38 6.51
N LEU A 924 10.24 -5.13 7.06
CA LEU A 924 10.50 -3.90 7.81
C LEU A 924 10.58 -2.65 6.92
N ARG A 925 11.02 -2.82 5.66
CA ARG A 925 11.22 -1.74 4.69
C ARG A 925 9.94 -1.39 3.93
N ASP A 926 9.23 -2.41 3.46
CA ASP A 926 8.13 -2.25 2.50
C ASP A 926 6.76 -2.39 3.15
N HIS A 927 6.68 -3.02 4.33
CA HIS A 927 5.43 -3.01 5.08
C HIS A 927 5.23 -1.63 5.71
N PRO A 928 4.11 -0.98 5.42
CA PRO A 928 3.95 0.46 5.61
C PRO A 928 3.73 0.90 7.06
N PHE A 929 3.44 -0.05 7.94
CA PHE A 929 3.39 0.16 9.39
C PHE A 929 4.60 -0.36 10.12
N GLY A 930 5.52 -1.02 9.41
CA GLY A 930 6.57 -1.83 10.01
C GLY A 930 6.02 -2.67 11.18
N VAL A 931 6.73 -2.65 12.29
CA VAL A 931 6.42 -3.45 13.49
C VAL A 931 5.17 -3.06 14.26
N ALA A 932 4.51 -1.93 13.96
CA ALA A 932 3.19 -1.64 14.51
C ALA A 932 2.13 -2.62 13.95
N ASP A 933 2.46 -3.28 12.84
CA ASP A 933 1.67 -4.36 12.28
C ASP A 933 2.07 -5.73 12.87
N PRO A 934 1.12 -6.48 13.47
CA PRO A 934 1.42 -7.80 14.02
C PRO A 934 1.94 -8.86 13.02
N ALA A 935 1.65 -8.75 11.72
CA ALA A 935 2.18 -9.67 10.71
C ALA A 935 3.67 -9.43 10.42
N VAL A 936 4.12 -8.17 10.44
CA VAL A 936 5.55 -7.85 10.36
C VAL A 936 6.29 -8.44 11.55
N LEU A 937 5.78 -8.20 12.76
CA LEU A 937 6.41 -8.70 13.97
C LEU A 937 6.48 -10.23 14.01
N MET A 938 5.47 -10.90 13.46
CA MET A 938 5.42 -12.36 13.32
C MET A 938 6.50 -12.88 12.37
N VAL A 939 6.64 -12.30 11.17
CA VAL A 939 7.69 -12.67 10.21
C VAL A 939 9.07 -12.39 10.77
N VAL A 940 9.30 -11.20 11.35
CA VAL A 940 10.58 -10.82 11.98
C VAL A 940 10.95 -11.80 13.08
N SER A 941 10.01 -12.19 13.94
CA SER A 941 10.26 -13.18 15.00
C SER A 941 10.62 -14.56 14.42
N GLY A 942 9.94 -14.97 13.33
CA GLY A 942 10.28 -16.19 12.60
C GLY A 942 11.68 -16.16 12.00
N CYS A 943 12.08 -15.03 11.40
CA CYS A 943 13.42 -14.83 10.86
C CYS A 943 14.50 -14.84 11.95
N VAL A 944 14.26 -14.23 13.12
CA VAL A 944 15.19 -14.29 14.26
C VAL A 944 15.43 -15.73 14.68
N ALA A 945 14.37 -16.54 14.81
CA ALA A 945 14.49 -17.95 15.13
C ALA A 945 15.25 -18.74 14.03
N GLY A 946 15.02 -18.42 12.75
CA GLY A 946 15.74 -18.98 11.61
C GLY A 946 17.23 -18.63 11.58
N LEU A 947 17.58 -17.36 11.84
CA LEU A 947 18.96 -16.87 11.91
C LEU A 947 19.76 -17.55 13.02
N VAL A 948 19.16 -17.69 14.22
CA VAL A 948 19.79 -18.43 15.33
C VAL A 948 20.07 -19.88 14.94
N ARG A 949 19.18 -20.51 14.17
CA ARG A 949 19.38 -21.89 13.68
C ARG A 949 20.55 -21.99 12.68
N CYS A 950 20.77 -20.94 11.88
CA CYS A 950 21.92 -20.85 10.98
C CYS A 950 23.22 -20.44 11.68
N GLY A 951 23.17 -20.14 12.98
CA GLY A 951 24.33 -19.68 13.77
C GLY A 951 24.69 -18.20 13.59
N ASP A 952 23.90 -17.43 12.83
CA ASP A 952 24.12 -15.99 12.63
C ASP A 952 23.43 -15.16 13.72
N LEU A 953 24.05 -15.19 14.91
CA LEU A 953 23.55 -14.47 16.07
C LEU A 953 23.65 -12.94 15.90
N GLY A 954 24.61 -12.46 15.10
CA GLY A 954 24.80 -11.04 14.83
C GLY A 954 23.60 -10.45 14.11
N ALA A 955 23.23 -11.02 12.96
CA ALA A 955 22.04 -10.60 12.22
C ALA A 955 20.74 -10.78 13.02
N ALA A 956 20.66 -11.80 13.89
CA ALA A 956 19.51 -11.99 14.77
C ALA A 956 19.38 -10.88 15.82
N TRP A 957 20.49 -10.42 16.41
CA TRP A 957 20.51 -9.33 17.38
C TRP A 957 20.16 -7.97 16.75
N GLU A 958 20.53 -7.73 15.50
CA GLU A 958 20.15 -6.51 14.75
C GLU A 958 18.63 -6.31 14.62
N LEU A 959 17.85 -7.40 14.68
CA LEU A 959 16.39 -7.36 14.59
C LEU A 959 15.69 -7.15 15.94
N VAL A 960 16.40 -7.30 17.07
CA VAL A 960 15.82 -7.19 18.42
C VAL A 960 15.24 -5.80 18.73
N PRO A 961 15.85 -4.66 18.33
CA PRO A 961 15.24 -3.35 18.52
C PRO A 961 13.84 -3.22 17.89
N GLN A 962 13.62 -3.89 16.75
CA GLN A 962 12.33 -3.92 16.06
C GLN A 962 11.30 -4.73 16.86
N MET A 963 11.73 -5.84 17.48
CA MET A 963 10.88 -6.63 18.38
C MET A 963 10.45 -5.85 19.64
N VAL A 964 11.35 -5.03 20.21
CA VAL A 964 11.03 -4.14 21.34
C VAL A 964 9.99 -3.10 20.92
N LYS A 965 10.23 -2.41 19.80
CA LYS A 965 9.29 -1.40 19.29
C LYS A 965 7.91 -2.01 19.03
N GLY A 966 7.83 -3.18 18.41
CA GLY A 966 6.57 -3.88 18.18
C GLY A 966 5.84 -4.26 19.47
N LEU A 967 6.56 -4.71 20.51
CA LEU A 967 5.97 -4.95 21.84
C LEU A 967 5.46 -3.66 22.49
N ASP A 968 6.21 -2.56 22.42
CA ASP A 968 5.82 -1.28 23.01
C ASP A 968 4.58 -0.70 22.32
N ASP A 969 4.51 -0.77 20.99
CA ASP A 969 3.34 -0.36 20.20
C ASP A 969 2.08 -1.17 20.58
N MET A 970 2.23 -2.45 20.92
CA MET A 970 1.13 -3.29 21.42
C MET A 970 0.72 -2.99 22.88
N THR A 971 1.64 -2.48 23.70
CA THR A 971 1.49 -2.44 25.17
C THR A 971 1.17 -1.05 25.72
N PHE A 972 1.78 0.02 25.18
CA PHE A 972 1.79 1.35 25.80
C PHE A 972 1.17 2.49 24.95
N GLY A 973 0.76 2.23 23.70
CA GLY A 973 0.04 3.19 22.85
C GLY A 973 -1.49 3.05 22.89
N PRO A 974 -2.25 3.64 21.95
CA PRO A 974 -3.64 3.23 21.64
C PRO A 974 -3.74 1.79 21.08
N GLY A 975 -2.72 0.96 21.33
CA GLY A 975 -2.43 -0.31 20.69
C GLY A 975 -3.33 -1.47 21.11
N TRP A 976 -3.35 -2.47 20.24
CA TRP A 976 -4.12 -3.69 20.38
C TRP A 976 -3.32 -4.74 21.16
N GLN A 977 -3.86 -5.25 22.28
CA GLN A 977 -3.24 -6.38 22.99
C GLN A 977 -3.39 -7.69 22.20
N ASP A 978 -2.27 -8.30 21.84
CA ASP A 978 -2.19 -9.60 21.14
C ASP A 978 -1.22 -10.54 21.87
N LEU A 979 -1.77 -11.37 22.76
CA LEU A 979 -0.99 -12.27 23.62
C LEU A 979 -0.28 -13.38 22.85
N PRO A 980 -0.87 -13.99 21.79
CA PRO A 980 -0.12 -14.91 20.94
C PRO A 980 1.11 -14.27 20.30
N GLN A 981 1.01 -13.03 19.81
CA GLN A 981 2.17 -12.36 19.21
C GLN A 981 3.25 -12.02 20.24
N ALA A 982 2.86 -11.55 21.43
CA ALA A 982 3.82 -11.38 22.52
C ALA A 982 4.53 -12.70 22.89
N GLY A 983 3.80 -13.82 22.85
CA GLY A 983 4.37 -15.16 23.05
C GLY A 983 5.34 -15.58 21.94
N THR A 984 5.06 -15.21 20.69
CA THR A 984 5.97 -15.44 19.55
C THR A 984 7.28 -14.67 19.72
N VAL A 985 7.19 -13.39 20.11
CA VAL A 985 8.36 -12.55 20.41
C VAL A 985 9.17 -13.15 21.57
N ALA A 986 8.49 -13.58 22.65
CA ALA A 986 9.13 -14.27 23.76
C ALA A 986 9.92 -15.51 23.32
N ALA A 987 9.31 -16.35 22.48
CA ALA A 987 9.95 -17.56 21.99
C ALA A 987 11.22 -17.25 21.18
N ALA A 988 11.11 -16.35 20.19
CA ALA A 988 12.24 -15.96 19.35
C ALA A 988 13.40 -15.35 20.17
N PHE A 989 13.08 -14.44 21.09
CA PHE A 989 14.08 -13.80 21.96
C PHE A 989 14.73 -14.79 22.93
N THR A 990 13.94 -15.70 23.51
CA THR A 990 14.47 -16.73 24.44
C THR A 990 15.51 -17.61 23.75
N VAL A 991 15.26 -17.96 22.49
CA VAL A 991 16.13 -18.83 21.69
C VAL A 991 17.42 -18.10 21.32
N LEU A 992 17.33 -16.85 20.88
CA LEU A 992 18.48 -16.00 20.62
C LEU A 992 19.34 -15.82 21.87
N TYR A 993 18.72 -15.44 22.99
CA TYR A 993 19.40 -15.24 24.25
C TYR A 993 20.11 -16.51 24.73
N GLY A 994 19.42 -17.65 24.67
CA GLY A 994 19.98 -18.94 25.08
C GLY A 994 21.14 -19.40 24.19
N ALA A 995 21.09 -19.12 22.88
CA ALA A 995 22.16 -19.44 21.95
C ALA A 995 23.41 -18.56 22.16
N ASP A 996 23.22 -17.28 22.46
CA ASP A 996 24.30 -16.30 22.68
C ASP A 996 24.96 -16.41 24.06
N ARG A 997 24.13 -16.51 25.12
CA ARG A 997 24.59 -16.40 26.52
C ARG A 997 24.62 -17.72 27.27
N GLY A 998 24.02 -18.77 26.71
CA GLY A 998 23.87 -20.05 27.38
C GLY A 998 22.82 -20.05 28.50
N PRO A 999 22.64 -21.19 29.20
CA PRO A 999 21.55 -21.39 30.15
C PRO A 999 21.83 -20.77 31.52
N ASP A 1000 21.54 -19.47 31.68
CA ASP A 1000 21.65 -18.72 32.92
C ASP A 1000 20.27 -18.53 33.62
N PRO A 1001 20.19 -17.88 34.81
CA PRO A 1001 18.92 -17.62 35.48
C PRO A 1001 17.92 -16.80 34.65
N LEU A 1002 18.40 -15.85 33.83
CA LEU A 1002 17.53 -15.05 32.98
C LEU A 1002 16.98 -15.88 31.83
N CYS A 1003 17.79 -16.72 31.19
CA CYS A 1003 17.36 -17.68 30.17
C CYS A 1003 16.26 -18.59 30.71
N ARG A 1004 16.39 -19.10 31.95
CA ARG A 1004 15.32 -19.89 32.59
C ARG A 1004 14.05 -19.07 32.80
N ARG A 1005 14.18 -17.82 33.22
CA ARG A 1005 13.04 -16.92 33.39
C ARG A 1005 12.33 -16.61 32.07
N LEU A 1006 13.09 -16.40 31.00
CA LEU A 1006 12.59 -16.20 29.64
C LEU A 1006 11.85 -17.44 29.10
N VAL A 1007 12.35 -18.65 29.41
CA VAL A 1007 11.61 -19.90 29.14
C VAL A 1007 10.29 -19.94 29.91
N GLU A 1008 10.27 -19.59 31.20
CA GLU A 1008 9.03 -19.53 32.00
C GLU A 1008 8.00 -18.53 31.43
N LEU A 1009 8.47 -17.35 31.01
CA LEU A 1009 7.63 -16.32 30.37
C LEU A 1009 7.07 -16.83 29.04
N THR A 1010 7.92 -17.46 28.21
CA THR A 1010 7.50 -18.08 26.94
C THR A 1010 6.46 -19.17 27.17
N LEU A 1011 6.59 -20.01 28.20
CA LEU A 1011 5.60 -21.04 28.53
C LEU A 1011 4.28 -20.47 29.08
N SER A 1012 4.32 -19.26 29.65
CA SER A 1012 3.16 -18.57 30.19
C SER A 1012 2.36 -17.82 29.11
N LEU A 1013 2.99 -17.52 27.98
CA LEU A 1013 2.41 -16.83 26.83
C LEU A 1013 2.12 -17.82 25.69
N PRO A 1014 0.92 -17.84 25.11
CA PRO A 1014 0.57 -18.80 24.06
C PRO A 1014 1.14 -18.39 22.70
N GLY A 1015 2.46 -18.48 22.53
CA GLY A 1015 3.15 -18.16 21.29
C GLY A 1015 2.67 -18.98 20.09
N ARG A 1016 2.72 -18.38 18.90
CA ARG A 1016 2.28 -19.04 17.66
C ARG A 1016 3.28 -20.11 17.22
N GLN A 1017 2.79 -21.15 16.56
CA GLN A 1017 3.58 -22.31 16.08
C GLN A 1017 3.44 -22.54 14.56
N ASP A 1018 2.85 -21.59 13.85
CA ASP A 1018 2.51 -21.65 12.43
C ASP A 1018 3.72 -21.57 11.49
N TYR A 1019 4.89 -21.17 12.00
CA TYR A 1019 6.16 -21.17 11.25
C TYR A 1019 7.07 -22.33 11.68
N PRO A 1020 7.77 -22.99 10.75
CA PRO A 1020 8.64 -24.12 11.09
C PRO A 1020 9.73 -23.78 12.11
N SER A 1021 10.33 -22.58 12.05
CA SER A 1021 11.34 -22.13 13.03
C SER A 1021 10.76 -21.72 14.39
N LEU A 1022 9.44 -21.50 14.51
CA LEU A 1022 8.75 -21.15 15.76
C LEU A 1022 8.16 -22.37 16.51
N GLN A 1023 8.37 -23.58 16.01
CA GLN A 1023 7.83 -24.79 16.63
C GLN A 1023 8.43 -25.04 18.02
N TRP A 1024 7.57 -25.11 19.03
CA TRP A 1024 7.99 -25.28 20.43
C TRP A 1024 8.89 -26.50 20.65
N ALA A 1025 8.59 -27.64 20.01
CA ALA A 1025 9.40 -28.86 20.14
C ALA A 1025 10.90 -28.63 19.84
N ARG A 1026 11.23 -27.63 18.99
CA ARG A 1026 12.61 -27.28 18.63
C ARG A 1026 13.26 -26.36 19.68
N HIS A 1027 12.51 -25.41 20.22
CA HIS A 1027 12.98 -24.52 21.29
C HIS A 1027 13.24 -25.28 22.61
N TRP A 1028 12.58 -26.41 22.83
CA TRP A 1028 12.74 -27.26 24.02
C TRP A 1028 13.99 -28.15 23.98
N ALA A 1029 14.71 -28.22 22.86
CA ALA A 1029 16.00 -28.87 22.81
C ALA A 1029 17.02 -28.21 23.77
N LEU A 1030 16.85 -26.91 24.08
CA LEU A 1030 17.63 -26.19 25.10
C LEU A 1030 17.40 -26.74 26.53
N GLU A 1031 16.25 -27.37 26.82
CA GLU A 1031 16.00 -28.02 28.13
C GLU A 1031 16.63 -29.43 28.24
N ARG A 1032 16.98 -30.09 27.14
CA ARG A 1032 17.47 -31.49 27.16
C ARG A 1032 18.88 -31.67 27.74
N HIS A 1033 19.55 -30.58 28.14
CA HIS A 1033 20.74 -30.64 28.99
C HIS A 1033 20.42 -30.77 30.50
N ARG A 1034 19.16 -31.01 30.88
CA ARG A 1034 18.80 -31.44 32.24
C ARG A 1034 19.22 -32.89 32.50
N ASP A 1035 20.38 -33.03 33.11
CA ASP A 1035 20.57 -34.06 34.12
C ASP A 1035 20.17 -33.48 35.49
N HIS A 1036 19.27 -34.18 36.17
CA HIS A 1036 18.89 -34.09 37.58
C HIS A 1036 17.94 -32.95 38.05
N GLY A 1037 16.68 -33.34 38.35
CA GLY A 1037 15.90 -32.75 39.46
C GLY A 1037 14.57 -32.08 39.09
N GLY A 1038 13.48 -32.85 39.20
CA GLY A 1038 12.10 -32.43 39.51
C GLY A 1038 11.55 -31.14 38.88
N VAL A 1039 10.65 -31.27 37.92
CA VAL A 1039 9.77 -30.16 37.48
C VAL A 1039 8.86 -29.75 38.64
N ALA A 1040 9.27 -28.75 39.41
CA ALA A 1040 8.38 -28.06 40.32
C ALA A 1040 7.32 -27.31 39.50
N ARG A 1041 6.05 -27.43 39.89
CA ARG A 1041 4.96 -26.61 39.33
C ARG A 1041 5.22 -25.15 39.72
N HIS A 1042 5.79 -24.37 38.82
CA HIS A 1042 6.02 -22.94 39.02
C HIS A 1042 4.69 -22.16 39.01
N PRO A 1043 4.57 -21.07 39.79
CA PRO A 1043 3.35 -20.28 39.89
C PRO A 1043 3.06 -19.57 38.56
N ILE A 1044 1.79 -19.60 38.15
CA ILE A 1044 1.29 -18.97 36.92
C ILE A 1044 1.41 -17.45 37.08
N VAL A 1045 2.34 -16.83 36.34
CA VAL A 1045 2.41 -15.37 36.21
C VAL A 1045 1.17 -14.91 35.41
N PRO A 1046 0.42 -13.88 35.85
CA PRO A 1046 -0.65 -13.33 35.04
C PRO A 1046 -0.12 -12.87 33.68
N ARG A 1047 -0.81 -13.22 32.59
CA ARG A 1047 -0.33 -12.99 31.21
C ARG A 1047 0.05 -11.53 30.91
N HIS A 1048 -0.65 -10.56 31.49
CA HIS A 1048 -0.32 -9.13 31.32
C HIS A 1048 1.02 -8.80 31.99
N THR A 1049 1.24 -9.27 33.22
CA THR A 1049 2.51 -9.12 33.95
C THR A 1049 3.66 -9.80 33.20
N ALA A 1050 3.39 -10.94 32.56
CA ALA A 1050 4.41 -11.64 31.76
C ALA A 1050 4.82 -10.84 30.51
N VAL A 1051 3.89 -10.12 29.86
CA VAL A 1051 4.22 -9.23 28.72
C VAL A 1051 5.04 -8.03 29.18
N ASP A 1052 4.63 -7.38 30.28
CA ASP A 1052 5.36 -6.22 30.82
C ASP A 1052 6.79 -6.60 31.25
N GLU A 1053 6.94 -7.76 31.90
CA GLU A 1053 8.23 -8.29 32.32
C GLU A 1053 9.11 -8.65 31.11
N LEU A 1054 8.54 -9.31 30.10
CA LEU A 1054 9.24 -9.62 28.86
C LEU A 1054 9.74 -8.34 28.17
N ALA A 1055 8.85 -7.34 28.00
CA ALA A 1055 9.21 -6.08 27.37
C ALA A 1055 10.35 -5.38 28.11
N GLY A 1056 10.31 -5.37 29.46
CA GLY A 1056 11.40 -4.85 30.28
C GLY A 1056 12.73 -5.57 30.06
N VAL A 1057 12.72 -6.91 30.07
CA VAL A 1057 13.93 -7.72 29.87
C VAL A 1057 14.55 -7.52 28.49
N ILE A 1058 13.73 -7.50 27.43
CA ILE A 1058 14.21 -7.29 26.07
C ILE A 1058 14.78 -5.87 25.93
N ARG A 1059 14.11 -4.86 26.50
CA ARG A 1059 14.57 -3.47 26.48
C ARG A 1059 15.94 -3.30 27.16
N ASP A 1060 16.13 -3.91 28.33
CA ASP A 1060 17.40 -3.87 29.06
C ASP A 1060 18.56 -4.47 28.27
N HIS A 1061 18.28 -5.40 27.34
CA HIS A 1061 19.30 -6.02 26.48
C HIS A 1061 19.47 -5.28 25.15
N ALA A 1062 18.40 -4.74 24.58
CA ALA A 1062 18.47 -3.89 23.39
C ALA A 1062 19.26 -2.59 23.66
N LEU A 1063 19.25 -2.07 24.89
CA LEU A 1063 20.05 -0.91 25.30
C LEU A 1063 21.55 -1.22 25.51
N ARG A 1064 21.94 -2.49 25.54
CA ARG A 1064 23.33 -2.94 25.75
C ARG A 1064 24.04 -3.30 24.44
N ILE A 1065 23.29 -3.36 23.34
CA ILE A 1065 23.71 -3.59 21.96
C ILE A 1065 23.74 -2.20 21.30
#